data_AF-A0A1N7MYT7-F1
#
_entry.id   AF-A0A1N7MYT7-F1
#
_cell.length_a   1.000
_cell.length_b   1.000
_cell.length_c   1.000
_cell.angle_alpha   90.00
_cell.angle_beta   90.00
_cell.angle_gamma   90.00
#
_symmetry.space_group_name_H-M   'P 1'
#
loop_
_entity.id
_entity.type
_entity.pdbx_description
1 polymer ?
#
loop_
_entity_poly.entity_id
_entity_poly.type
_entity_poly.pdbx_seq_one_letter_code
_entity_poly.pdbx_strand_id
1 'polypeptide(L)'
;MNLPLIAGIIIVAVASIGLIFWILSMYKKTVQGIVILRTGYGGTKVFFNAGIVIPIIHRMESMDISVKKLEISREGKAGLICKDNMRADIQVAFFIRVNKSVDDIVNVGQTIGCQRASDAQTLRELFEAKFSEALKTVGKKFDFTELYEARSEFRQEILDIIGTDLNGYVLDDCAIDYLEQTSIDKLDKDNILDSEGIKKITELTANQNIKANQVRRDEEKTITKQNVEAREAILELEKQLAEKEESQKREVANIKARENAEILKVEEEERLRYETVRIATEEKLQIAEENKLRQVVIAAKNKERADLVETERVMKDRALEATERERIVSLAQIEKDKAIELEKKSIQDAIRERLTMEKTVVEEQQGIKDLEAFKTAERNKQVEITVATQEAEKKLIGETKAAEARKLAAEKDAQKYVIEAQAKRDAAEKEAEARKIIADAKAKEEATVGLSEAQVLHAKADAAERQGIVEAIVIEKKADAVKKEGIAQAEVIKEKALAEAAGITEKAEAMKKLNDAGKDHEEFRLRLNKEKEVELAEIAIQKDIADAQSLVLAEAFKTAKIDIVGGDNTFFDNVIRQVSAGKGLDKFVSHSENAQMIRENLLGDGENIIAKVMGMVDKYNISSDDIKNMSIASLIFKLNGVANQQERGILERALDMAKHMGVDHKPVNGNHI
;
A
#
# COMPACT_ATOMS: atom_id res chain seq x y z
N MET A 1 17.26 82.28 86.05
CA MET A 1 16.92 80.84 86.18
C MET A 1 18.14 80.14 86.77
N ASN A 2 18.00 79.45 87.90
CA ASN A 2 19.12 79.01 88.73
C ASN A 2 19.99 77.98 87.99
N LEU A 3 21.30 78.25 87.89
CA LEU A 3 22.31 77.38 87.26
C LEU A 3 22.19 75.87 87.63
N PRO A 4 21.93 75.47 88.89
CA PRO A 4 21.75 74.04 89.23
C PRO A 4 20.47 73.41 88.68
N LEU A 5 19.39 74.20 88.50
CA LEU A 5 18.14 73.70 87.94
C LEU A 5 18.29 73.42 86.44
N ILE A 6 19.03 74.27 85.74
CA ILE A 6 19.38 74.09 84.32
C ILE A 6 20.29 72.87 84.15
N ALA A 7 21.29 72.69 85.01
CA ALA A 7 22.17 71.52 84.99
C ALA A 7 21.40 70.21 85.24
N GLY A 8 20.46 70.19 86.19
CA GLY A 8 19.60 69.03 86.44
C GLY A 8 18.71 68.65 85.25
N ILE A 9 18.10 69.65 84.60
CA ILE A 9 17.28 69.44 83.40
C ILE A 9 18.14 68.90 82.25
N ILE A 10 19.37 69.41 82.06
CA ILE A 10 20.30 68.93 81.04
C ILE A 10 20.70 67.48 81.28
N ILE A 11 20.99 67.08 82.53
CA ILE A 11 21.36 65.70 82.85
C ILE A 11 20.19 64.74 82.58
N VAL A 12 18.96 65.12 82.97
CA VAL A 12 17.77 64.31 82.71
C VAL A 12 17.48 64.24 81.21
N ALA A 13 17.67 65.34 80.46
CA ALA A 13 17.53 65.35 79.01
C ALA A 13 18.56 64.44 78.33
N VAL A 14 19.83 64.47 78.74
CA VAL A 14 20.88 63.60 78.19
C VAL A 14 20.62 62.13 78.55
N ALA A 15 20.22 61.85 79.79
CA ALA A 15 19.89 60.48 80.21
C ALA A 15 18.66 59.92 79.48
N SER A 16 17.63 60.74 79.26
CA SER A 16 16.44 60.34 78.49
C SER A 16 16.75 60.17 77.00
N ILE A 17 17.56 61.03 76.39
CA ILE A 17 18.04 60.84 75.02
C ILE A 17 18.90 59.57 74.92
N GLY A 18 19.79 59.32 75.88
CA GLY A 18 20.58 58.09 75.96
C GLY A 18 19.73 56.84 76.09
N LEU A 19 18.68 56.89 76.92
CA LEU A 19 17.71 55.81 77.06
C LEU A 19 16.93 55.56 75.76
N ILE A 20 16.51 56.63 75.07
CA ILE A 20 15.81 56.53 73.76
C ILE A 20 16.74 55.89 72.72
N PHE A 21 17.99 56.33 72.61
CA PHE A 21 18.97 55.72 71.70
C PHE A 21 19.24 54.25 72.04
N TRP A 22 19.29 53.89 73.33
CA TRP A 22 19.46 52.51 73.77
C TRP A 22 18.26 51.64 73.38
N ILE A 23 17.02 52.13 73.56
CA ILE A 23 15.79 51.45 73.12
C ILE A 23 15.74 51.32 71.60
N LEU A 24 16.06 52.39 70.86
CA LEU A 24 16.11 52.36 69.39
C LEU A 24 17.17 51.37 68.87
N SER A 25 18.30 51.26 69.57
CA SER A 25 19.36 50.29 69.22
C SER A 25 18.90 48.82 69.35
N MET A 26 17.83 48.54 70.11
CA MET A 26 17.28 47.19 70.21
C MET A 26 16.53 46.74 68.96
N TYR A 27 16.05 47.68 68.16
CA TYR A 27 15.29 47.36 66.95
C TYR A 27 16.25 47.13 65.78
N LYS A 28 16.42 45.87 65.39
CA LYS A 28 17.27 45.47 64.26
C LYS A 28 16.40 45.10 63.07
N LYS A 29 16.69 45.71 61.92
CA LYS A 29 16.08 45.40 60.62
C LYS A 29 16.98 44.44 59.85
N THR A 30 16.39 43.52 59.10
CA THR A 30 17.08 42.60 58.20
C THR A 30 16.88 42.99 56.75
N VAL A 31 17.81 42.56 55.89
CA VAL A 31 17.63 42.54 54.44
C VAL A 31 16.83 41.29 54.05
N GLN A 32 16.10 41.37 52.94
CA GLN A 32 15.37 40.21 52.43
C GLN A 32 16.33 39.06 52.09
N GLY A 33 15.91 37.83 52.38
CA GLY A 33 16.74 36.64 52.21
C GLY A 33 17.63 36.30 53.42
N ILE A 34 17.74 37.18 54.42
CA ILE A 34 18.48 36.92 55.66
C ILE A 34 17.51 36.94 56.85
N VAL A 35 17.62 35.94 57.72
CA VAL A 35 16.86 35.86 58.97
C VAL A 35 17.76 36.11 60.16
N ILE A 36 17.23 36.78 61.18
CA ILE A 36 17.90 36.91 62.47
C ILE A 36 17.45 35.79 63.38
N LEU A 37 18.41 34.99 63.83
CA LEU A 37 18.27 34.08 64.95
C LEU A 37 18.67 34.81 66.23
N ARG A 38 17.72 34.94 67.15
CA ARG A 38 17.95 35.52 68.47
C ARG A 38 17.98 34.42 69.51
N THR A 39 19.11 34.24 70.17
CA THR A 39 19.29 33.27 71.27
C THR A 39 19.49 33.99 72.60
N GLY A 40 18.99 33.44 73.70
CA GLY A 40 19.11 34.02 75.04
C GLY A 40 17.91 33.76 75.94
N TYR A 41 17.65 34.67 76.89
CA TYR A 41 16.53 34.55 77.83
C TYR A 41 15.18 34.49 77.09
N GLY A 42 14.40 33.44 77.34
CA GLY A 42 13.13 33.17 76.62
C GLY A 42 13.28 32.34 75.33
N GLY A 43 14.43 31.69 75.13
CA GLY A 43 14.65 30.71 74.06
C GLY A 43 15.05 31.32 72.71
N THR A 44 15.15 30.46 71.70
CA THR A 44 15.50 30.86 70.33
C THR A 44 14.28 31.42 69.61
N LYS A 45 14.40 32.61 69.00
CA LYS A 45 13.36 33.18 68.13
C LYS A 45 13.93 33.63 66.79
N VAL A 46 13.16 33.42 65.73
CA VAL A 46 13.51 33.79 64.35
C VAL A 46 12.74 35.05 63.94
N PHE A 47 13.43 36.01 63.33
CA PHE A 47 12.84 37.23 62.78
C PHE A 47 13.19 37.39 61.30
N PHE A 48 12.17 37.54 60.44
CA PHE A 48 12.33 37.66 58.98
C PHE A 48 12.52 39.10 58.48
N ASN A 49 11.91 40.10 59.14
CA ASN A 49 11.93 41.50 58.70
C ASN A 49 12.63 42.42 59.71
N ALA A 50 12.14 42.41 60.95
CA ALA A 50 12.71 43.18 62.03
C ALA A 50 12.38 42.53 63.36
N GLY A 51 13.29 42.64 64.32
CA GLY A 51 13.17 42.02 65.62
C GLY A 51 13.78 42.87 66.72
N ILE A 52 13.30 42.65 67.94
CA ILE A 52 13.85 43.28 69.14
C ILE A 52 14.94 42.37 69.72
N VAL A 53 16.17 42.87 69.71
CA VAL A 53 17.35 42.24 70.31
C VAL A 53 17.84 43.14 71.44
N ILE A 54 17.81 42.62 72.66
CA ILE A 54 18.20 43.37 73.85
C ILE A 54 19.71 43.14 74.03
N PRO A 55 20.55 44.16 73.90
CA PRO A 55 21.98 44.02 74.13
C PRO A 55 22.23 43.50 75.56
N ILE A 56 23.21 42.61 75.73
CA ILE A 56 23.56 41.87 76.97
C ILE A 56 22.74 40.59 77.22
N ILE A 57 21.42 40.60 77.03
CA ILE A 57 20.55 39.43 77.33
C ILE A 57 20.41 38.49 76.12
N HIS A 58 20.43 39.04 74.92
CA HIS A 58 20.24 38.30 73.68
C HIS A 58 21.49 38.36 72.80
N ARG A 59 21.85 37.22 72.21
CA ARG A 59 22.82 37.12 71.11
C ARG A 59 22.06 37.09 69.79
N MET A 60 22.54 37.88 68.83
CA MET A 60 22.00 37.95 67.48
C MET A 60 22.95 37.25 66.53
N GLU A 61 22.41 36.33 65.75
CA GLU A 61 23.07 35.69 64.63
C GLU A 61 22.22 35.86 63.38
N SER A 62 22.85 35.97 62.22
CA SER A 62 22.17 36.07 60.93
C SER A 62 22.41 34.79 60.14
N MET A 63 21.36 34.28 59.50
CA MET A 63 21.43 33.13 58.60
C MET A 63 20.87 33.54 57.23
N ASP A 64 21.58 33.18 56.16
CA ASP A 64 21.14 33.41 54.79
C ASP A 64 20.24 32.25 54.33
N ILE A 65 18.99 32.54 54.03
CA ILE A 65 17.99 31.57 53.57
C ILE A 65 17.77 31.64 52.05
N SER A 66 18.66 32.33 51.32
CA SER A 66 18.61 32.38 49.85
C SER A 66 18.89 31.01 49.23
N VAL A 67 18.49 30.85 47.98
CA VAL A 67 18.86 29.69 47.16
C VAL A 67 20.36 29.70 46.90
N LYS A 68 20.99 28.52 47.01
CA LYS A 68 22.38 28.24 46.64
C LYS A 68 22.39 27.15 45.56
N LYS A 69 23.27 27.31 44.57
CA LYS A 69 23.52 26.33 43.52
C LYS A 69 24.59 25.34 44.02
N LEU A 70 24.28 24.06 44.00
CA LEU A 70 25.22 22.97 44.24
C LEU A 70 25.34 22.13 42.97
N GLU A 71 26.53 22.07 42.38
CA GLU A 71 26.78 21.29 41.18
C GLU A 71 27.40 19.94 41.55
N ILE A 72 26.85 18.87 40.96
CA ILE A 72 27.35 17.51 41.09
C ILE A 72 27.55 16.94 39.69
N SER A 73 28.77 16.48 39.42
CA SER A 73 29.13 15.78 38.20
C SER A 73 29.43 14.31 38.45
N ARG A 74 29.08 13.48 37.48
CA ARG A 74 29.33 12.05 37.43
C ARG A 74 29.78 11.69 36.02
N GLU A 75 31.07 11.45 35.86
CA GLU A 75 31.70 11.26 34.54
C GLU A 75 32.63 10.03 34.52
N GLY A 76 32.83 9.47 33.33
CA GLY A 76 33.75 8.36 33.10
C GLY A 76 33.37 7.14 33.94
N LYS A 77 34.31 6.61 34.74
CA LYS A 77 34.08 5.45 35.61
C LYS A 77 33.04 5.70 36.71
N ALA A 78 32.79 6.96 37.06
CA ALA A 78 31.77 7.35 38.04
C ALA A 78 30.44 7.75 37.37
N GLY A 79 30.32 7.62 36.05
CA GLY A 79 29.11 7.94 35.29
C GLY A 79 27.90 7.14 35.76
N LEU A 80 26.73 7.69 35.48
CA LEU A 80 25.43 7.16 35.88
C LEU A 80 25.12 5.88 35.09
N ILE A 81 24.78 4.80 35.79
CA ILE A 81 24.42 3.52 35.15
C ILE A 81 22.91 3.49 34.94
N CYS A 82 22.50 3.37 33.68
CA CYS A 82 21.10 3.32 33.29
C CYS A 82 20.53 1.90 33.43
N LYS A 83 19.22 1.74 33.24
CA LYS A 83 18.53 0.44 33.29
C LYS A 83 19.09 -0.55 32.28
N ASP A 84 19.36 -0.10 31.06
CA ASP A 84 19.99 -0.84 29.95
C ASP A 84 21.51 -1.10 30.11
N ASN A 85 22.08 -0.80 31.28
CA ASN A 85 23.50 -0.93 31.61
C ASN A 85 24.43 -0.04 30.76
N MET A 86 23.89 0.92 30.00
CA MET A 86 24.70 1.97 29.41
C MET A 86 25.05 3.02 30.46
N ARG A 87 26.26 3.55 30.37
CA ARG A 87 26.75 4.59 31.27
C ARG A 87 26.62 5.96 30.63
N ALA A 88 26.11 6.92 31.40
CA ALA A 88 25.94 8.30 31.01
C ALA A 88 26.81 9.22 31.87
N ASP A 89 27.49 10.16 31.22
CA ASP A 89 28.16 11.27 31.87
C ASP A 89 27.11 12.38 32.10
N ILE A 90 26.92 12.81 33.35
CA ILE A 90 25.89 13.78 33.72
C ILE A 90 26.43 14.85 34.68
N GLN A 91 26.01 16.10 34.46
CA GLN A 91 26.23 17.21 35.39
C GLN A 91 24.87 17.79 35.77
N VAL A 92 24.56 17.81 37.08
CA VAL A 92 23.29 18.30 37.60
C VAL A 92 23.55 19.40 38.63
N ALA A 93 22.85 20.52 38.45
CA ALA A 93 22.80 21.65 39.36
C ALA A 93 21.55 21.55 40.24
N PHE A 94 21.75 21.46 41.55
CA PHE A 94 20.72 21.44 42.57
C PHE A 94 20.58 22.82 43.20
N PHE A 95 19.34 23.31 43.31
CA PHE A 95 19.04 24.60 43.94
C PHE A 95 18.48 24.35 45.34
N ILE A 96 19.29 24.57 46.37
CA ILE A 96 18.95 24.27 47.76
C ILE A 96 18.78 25.58 48.54
N ARG A 97 17.83 25.61 49.47
CA ARG A 97 17.72 26.67 50.47
C ARG A 97 17.24 26.13 51.81
N VAL A 98 17.41 26.90 52.87
CA VAL A 98 16.78 26.61 54.17
C VAL A 98 15.28 26.85 54.05
N ASN A 99 14.47 25.97 54.66
CA ASN A 99 13.03 26.18 54.70
C ASN A 99 12.68 27.46 55.47
N LYS A 100 11.56 28.11 55.11
CA LYS A 100 11.09 29.33 55.80
C LYS A 100 10.37 29.02 57.12
N SER A 101 10.28 27.75 57.52
CA SER A 101 9.69 27.36 58.80
C SER A 101 10.60 27.80 59.95
N VAL A 102 9.99 28.30 61.02
CA VAL A 102 10.73 28.74 62.22
C VAL A 102 11.49 27.57 62.84
N ASP A 103 10.86 26.41 62.93
CA ASP A 103 11.45 25.22 63.54
C ASP A 103 12.65 24.70 62.73
N ASP A 104 12.55 24.69 61.40
CA ASP A 104 13.63 24.25 60.51
C ASP A 104 14.84 25.18 60.58
N ILE A 105 14.62 26.49 60.62
CA ILE A 105 15.70 27.49 60.77
C ILE A 105 16.41 27.31 62.11
N VAL A 106 15.66 27.05 63.18
CA VAL A 106 16.25 26.79 64.51
C VAL A 106 17.06 25.49 64.49
N ASN A 107 16.52 24.42 63.90
CA ASN A 107 17.19 23.12 63.80
C ASN A 107 18.49 23.20 63.00
N VAL A 108 18.47 23.85 61.83
CA VAL A 108 19.66 24.07 61.00
C VAL A 108 20.68 24.94 61.74
N GLY A 109 20.22 25.99 62.40
CA GLY A 109 21.06 26.89 63.20
C GLY A 109 21.76 26.19 64.36
N GLN A 110 21.09 25.23 65.01
CA GLN A 110 21.66 24.44 66.09
C GLN A 110 22.59 23.32 65.61
N THR A 111 22.28 22.68 64.48
CA THR A 111 23.00 21.49 64.00
C THR A 111 24.27 21.86 63.22
N ILE A 112 24.20 22.89 62.36
CA ILE A 112 25.29 23.26 61.44
C ILE A 112 25.90 24.61 61.81
N GLY A 113 25.10 25.52 62.37
CA GLY A 113 25.49 26.88 62.73
C GLY A 113 25.07 27.93 61.71
N CYS A 114 24.60 29.10 62.18
CA CYS A 114 24.01 30.15 61.35
C CYS A 114 24.92 30.69 60.23
N GLN A 115 26.25 30.71 60.45
CA GLN A 115 27.22 31.18 59.44
C GLN A 115 27.55 30.13 58.38
N ARG A 116 27.54 28.85 58.75
CA ARG A 116 27.93 27.73 57.87
C ARG A 116 26.76 27.12 57.11
N ALA A 117 25.53 27.36 57.56
CA ALA A 117 24.31 26.82 56.96
C ALA A 117 24.16 27.13 55.47
N SER A 118 24.71 28.26 55.02
CA SER A 118 24.53 28.74 53.64
C SER A 118 25.82 28.70 52.82
N ASP A 119 26.90 28.14 53.39
CA ASP A 119 28.19 28.02 52.74
C ASP A 119 28.19 26.84 51.76
N ALA A 120 28.65 27.08 50.52
CA ALA A 120 28.60 26.10 49.45
C ALA A 120 29.47 24.87 49.73
N GLN A 121 30.61 25.04 50.40
CA GLN A 121 31.48 23.92 50.75
C GLN A 121 30.84 23.04 51.83
N THR A 122 30.29 23.64 52.88
CA THR A 122 29.57 22.91 53.92
C THR A 122 28.35 22.15 53.35
N LEU A 123 27.57 22.77 52.46
CA LEU A 123 26.45 22.11 51.79
C LEU A 123 26.88 20.93 50.91
N ARG A 124 28.01 21.06 50.22
CA ARG A 124 28.59 19.96 49.43
C ARG A 124 28.95 18.78 50.33
N GLU A 125 29.69 19.02 51.42
CA GLU A 125 30.10 17.98 52.37
C GLU A 125 28.90 17.23 52.98
N LEU A 126 27.79 17.93 53.23
CA LEU A 126 26.58 17.35 53.82
C LEU A 126 25.73 16.55 52.83
N PHE A 127 25.57 17.04 51.60
CA PHE A 127 24.54 16.53 50.68
C PHE A 127 25.09 15.82 49.44
N GLU A 128 26.38 15.95 49.09
CA GLU A 128 26.95 15.35 47.88
C GLU A 128 26.74 13.83 47.83
N ALA A 129 26.99 13.14 48.94
CA ALA A 129 26.78 11.69 49.01
C ALA A 129 25.31 11.30 48.80
N LYS A 130 24.38 12.03 49.44
CA LYS A 130 22.94 11.76 49.35
C LYS A 130 22.40 12.02 47.95
N PHE A 131 22.80 13.13 47.33
CA PHE A 131 22.36 13.50 45.98
C PHE A 131 22.99 12.59 44.93
N SER A 132 24.27 12.22 45.12
CA SER A 132 24.90 11.23 44.27
C SER A 132 24.20 9.88 44.34
N GLU A 133 23.71 9.47 45.52
CA GLU A 133 22.98 8.22 45.66
C GLU A 133 21.60 8.29 45.00
N ALA A 134 20.86 9.38 45.21
CA ALA A 134 19.60 9.62 44.55
C ALA A 134 19.74 9.59 43.02
N LEU A 135 20.76 10.26 42.46
CA LEU A 135 21.05 10.23 41.03
C LEU A 135 21.23 8.79 40.53
N LYS A 136 22.01 7.94 41.23
CA LYS A 136 22.18 6.53 40.86
C LYS A 136 20.87 5.75 40.91
N THR A 137 20.07 5.96 41.96
CA THR A 137 18.78 5.29 42.12
C THR A 137 17.82 5.64 40.99
N VAL A 138 17.70 6.93 40.66
CA VAL A 138 16.83 7.38 39.56
C VAL A 138 17.37 6.89 38.22
N GLY A 139 18.66 7.06 37.94
CA GLY A 139 19.24 6.65 36.66
C GLY A 139 19.01 5.18 36.36
N LYS A 140 19.01 4.31 37.38
CA LYS A 140 18.76 2.88 37.17
C LYS A 140 17.31 2.54 36.80
N LYS A 141 16.37 3.48 36.96
CA LYS A 141 14.97 3.32 36.54
C LYS A 141 14.75 3.57 35.04
N PHE A 142 15.58 4.40 34.42
CA PHE A 142 15.42 4.87 33.04
C PHE A 142 16.42 4.21 32.08
N ASP A 143 16.01 4.00 30.84
CA ASP A 143 16.94 3.67 29.75
C ASP A 143 17.69 4.93 29.28
N PHE A 144 18.88 4.77 28.68
CA PHE A 144 19.71 5.93 28.31
C PHE A 144 18.98 6.92 27.37
N THR A 145 18.24 6.39 26.40
CA THR A 145 17.48 7.21 25.44
C THR A 145 16.39 8.04 26.15
N GLU A 146 15.74 7.47 27.16
CA GLU A 146 14.68 8.13 27.94
C GLU A 146 15.22 9.33 28.73
N LEU A 147 16.50 9.31 29.11
CA LEU A 147 17.12 10.46 29.79
C LEU A 147 17.14 11.73 28.92
N TYR A 148 17.11 11.59 27.58
CA TYR A 148 16.97 12.71 26.65
C TYR A 148 15.51 13.05 26.34
N GLU A 149 14.69 12.03 26.08
CA GLU A 149 13.31 12.21 25.65
C GLU A 149 12.40 12.66 26.80
N ALA A 150 12.55 12.06 27.99
CA ALA A 150 11.71 12.25 29.17
C ALA A 150 12.43 13.03 30.29
N ARG A 151 13.21 14.06 29.92
CA ARG A 151 14.03 14.84 30.86
C ARG A 151 13.24 15.48 32.02
N SER A 152 11.96 15.80 31.81
CA SER A 152 11.10 16.35 32.87
C SER A 152 10.75 15.31 33.94
N GLU A 153 10.51 14.06 33.54
CA GLU A 153 10.16 12.97 34.43
C GLU A 153 11.36 12.54 35.27
N PHE A 154 12.53 12.42 34.63
CA PHE A 154 13.79 12.18 35.31
C PHE A 154 14.09 13.24 36.39
N ARG A 155 13.83 14.52 36.08
CA ARG A 155 13.95 15.61 37.05
C ARG A 155 13.00 15.46 38.24
N GLN A 156 11.74 15.14 37.98
CA GLN A 156 10.73 14.98 39.02
C GLN A 156 11.09 13.83 39.96
N GLU A 157 11.49 12.68 39.42
CA GLU A 157 11.94 11.54 40.21
C GLU A 157 13.17 11.86 41.08
N ILE A 158 14.10 12.69 40.59
CA ILE A 158 15.22 13.20 41.40
C ILE A 158 14.69 14.04 42.58
N LEU A 159 13.75 14.95 42.33
CA LEU A 159 13.16 15.79 43.36
C LEU A 159 12.41 14.94 44.41
N ASP A 160 11.66 13.93 43.99
CA ASP A 160 10.85 13.08 44.86
C ASP A 160 11.72 12.21 45.79
N ILE A 161 12.82 11.65 45.28
CA ILE A 161 13.75 10.85 46.10
C ILE A 161 14.51 11.74 47.10
N ILE A 162 14.93 12.93 46.70
CA ILE A 162 15.73 13.81 47.57
C ILE A 162 14.85 14.58 48.57
N GLY A 163 13.66 15.01 48.16
CA GLY A 163 12.83 16.00 48.87
C GLY A 163 12.24 15.56 50.20
N THR A 164 12.42 14.30 50.61
CA THR A 164 11.81 13.74 51.83
C THR A 164 12.59 14.01 53.10
N ASP A 165 13.90 14.31 53.04
CA ASP A 165 14.74 14.31 54.24
C ASP A 165 15.98 15.21 54.09
N LEU A 166 15.83 16.50 54.33
CA LEU A 166 16.94 17.46 54.21
C LEU A 166 17.21 18.24 55.51
N ASN A 167 16.81 17.72 56.69
CA ASN A 167 17.16 18.30 58.00
C ASN A 167 16.91 19.82 58.11
N GLY A 168 15.79 20.31 57.56
CA GLY A 168 15.40 21.71 57.55
C GLY A 168 15.82 22.50 56.30
N TYR A 169 16.56 21.89 55.37
CA TYR A 169 16.71 22.39 54.00
C TYR A 169 15.57 21.89 53.11
N VAL A 170 15.38 22.57 51.98
CA VAL A 170 14.45 22.21 50.92
C VAL A 170 15.17 22.33 49.59
N LEU A 171 14.97 21.34 48.72
CA LEU A 171 15.38 21.40 47.33
C LEU A 171 14.29 22.13 46.55
N ASP A 172 14.65 23.27 45.94
CA ASP A 172 13.73 24.14 45.22
C ASP A 172 13.53 23.65 43.78
N ASP A 173 14.62 23.30 43.10
CA ASP A 173 14.63 22.72 41.74
C ASP A 173 15.96 21.98 41.47
N CYS A 174 16.01 21.18 40.40
CA CYS A 174 17.24 20.64 39.84
C CYS A 174 17.29 20.82 38.31
N ALA A 175 18.46 21.17 37.80
CA ALA A 175 18.71 21.39 36.38
C ALA A 175 19.85 20.51 35.89
N ILE A 176 19.67 19.85 34.74
CA ILE A 176 20.69 18.98 34.14
C ILE A 176 21.52 19.82 33.17
N ASP A 177 22.72 20.23 33.56
CA ASP A 177 23.57 21.11 32.76
C ASP A 177 24.19 20.34 31.58
N TYR A 178 24.54 19.06 31.78
CA TYR A 178 25.17 18.20 30.77
C TYR A 178 24.68 16.76 30.90
N LEU A 179 24.44 16.09 29.77
CA LEU A 179 24.09 14.68 29.68
C LEU A 179 24.65 14.14 28.35
N GLU A 180 25.59 13.21 28.42
CA GLU A 180 26.14 12.51 27.27
C GLU A 180 26.37 11.03 27.58
N GLN A 181 26.54 10.21 26.54
CA GLN A 181 26.99 8.84 26.72
C GLN A 181 28.46 8.84 27.17
N THR A 182 28.80 8.04 28.17
CA THR A 182 30.21 7.82 28.51
C THR A 182 30.91 7.13 27.33
N SER A 183 32.04 7.67 26.89
CA SER A 183 32.82 7.11 25.78
C SER A 183 33.28 5.67 26.08
N ILE A 184 33.31 4.81 25.05
CA ILE A 184 33.67 3.39 25.18
C ILE A 184 35.06 3.19 25.80
N ASP A 185 36.01 4.08 25.51
CA ASP A 185 37.38 4.01 26.06
C ASP A 185 37.45 4.18 27.58
N LYS A 186 36.43 4.80 28.18
CA LYS A 186 36.34 5.01 29.63
C LYS A 186 35.60 3.87 30.35
N LEU A 187 35.01 2.92 29.61
CA LEU A 187 34.29 1.76 30.13
C LEU A 187 35.26 0.60 30.40
N ASP A 188 35.00 -0.15 31.47
CA ASP A 188 35.84 -1.30 31.84
C ASP A 188 35.31 -2.61 31.24
N LYS A 189 36.13 -3.28 30.43
CA LYS A 189 35.76 -4.57 29.80
C LYS A 189 35.74 -5.73 30.78
N ASP A 190 36.37 -5.59 31.94
CA ASP A 190 36.37 -6.64 32.96
C ASP A 190 35.18 -6.48 33.93
N ASN A 191 34.43 -5.38 33.87
CA ASN A 191 33.22 -5.16 34.64
C ASN A 191 31.99 -5.72 33.90
N ILE A 192 31.15 -6.50 34.60
CA ILE A 192 29.97 -7.15 34.02
C ILE A 192 28.97 -6.13 33.44
N LEU A 193 28.68 -5.06 34.18
CA LEU A 193 27.70 -4.06 33.77
C LEU A 193 28.20 -3.27 32.55
N ASP A 194 29.46 -2.82 32.60
CA ASP A 194 30.06 -2.08 31.48
C ASP A 194 30.21 -2.99 30.25
N SER A 195 30.49 -4.30 30.42
CA SER A 195 30.54 -5.27 29.32
C SER A 195 29.19 -5.45 28.64
N GLU A 196 28.10 -5.56 29.42
CA GLU A 196 26.75 -5.61 28.87
C GLU A 196 26.39 -4.30 28.17
N GLY A 197 26.78 -3.15 28.73
CA GLY A 197 26.66 -1.85 28.09
C GLY A 197 27.40 -1.78 26.75
N ILE A 198 28.69 -2.15 26.70
CA ILE A 198 29.49 -2.19 25.46
C ILE A 198 28.85 -3.09 24.41
N LYS A 199 28.39 -4.28 24.82
CA LYS A 199 27.66 -5.20 23.93
C LYS A 199 26.41 -4.52 23.36
N LYS A 200 25.60 -3.91 24.20
CA LYS A 200 24.37 -3.22 23.79
C LYS A 200 24.64 -2.06 22.83
N ILE A 201 25.64 -1.23 23.13
CA ILE A 201 26.08 -0.11 22.28
C ILE A 201 26.53 -0.63 20.92
N THR A 202 27.33 -1.70 20.92
CA THR A 202 27.84 -2.32 19.68
C THR A 202 26.69 -2.88 18.84
N GLU A 203 25.73 -3.59 19.46
CA GLU A 203 24.55 -4.14 18.78
C GLU A 203 23.68 -3.02 18.18
N LEU A 204 23.37 -1.97 18.95
CA LEU A 204 22.57 -0.84 18.48
C LEU A 204 23.27 -0.12 17.33
N THR A 205 24.57 0.17 17.49
CA THR A 205 25.38 0.84 16.46
C THR A 205 25.48 -0.01 15.18
N ALA A 206 25.70 -1.33 15.32
CA ALA A 206 25.74 -2.24 14.18
C ALA A 206 24.40 -2.28 13.44
N ASN A 207 23.28 -2.38 14.17
CA ASN A 207 21.94 -2.36 13.58
C ASN A 207 21.67 -1.04 12.84
N GLN A 208 22.06 0.10 13.41
CA GLN A 208 21.91 1.39 12.75
C GLN A 208 22.81 1.52 11.52
N ASN A 209 24.04 1.01 11.59
CA ASN A 209 24.94 0.99 10.43
C ASN A 209 24.43 0.09 9.29
N ILE A 210 23.83 -1.07 9.62
CA ILE A 210 23.19 -1.95 8.63
C ILE A 210 22.02 -1.22 7.98
N LYS A 211 21.12 -0.61 8.77
CA LYS A 211 20.00 0.18 8.24
C LYS A 211 20.48 1.33 7.37
N ALA A 212 21.47 2.09 7.82
CA ALA A 212 22.06 3.19 7.06
C ALA A 212 22.68 2.69 5.74
N ASN A 213 23.35 1.53 5.76
CA ASN A 213 23.90 0.93 4.54
C ASN A 213 22.79 0.46 3.59
N GLN A 214 21.75 -0.22 4.10
CA GLN A 214 20.58 -0.63 3.31
C GLN A 214 19.94 0.56 2.61
N VAL A 215 19.68 1.64 3.34
CA VAL A 215 19.13 2.89 2.78
C VAL A 215 20.03 3.43 1.67
N ARG A 216 21.36 3.50 1.88
CA ARG A 216 22.31 3.94 0.84
C ARG A 216 22.33 3.01 -0.37
N ARG A 217 22.25 1.68 -0.19
CA ARG A 217 22.23 0.71 -1.29
C ARG A 217 20.93 0.82 -2.09
N ASP A 218 19.80 1.02 -1.42
CA ASP A 218 18.50 1.20 -2.06
C ASP A 218 18.43 2.53 -2.82
N GLU A 219 18.99 3.60 -2.25
CA GLU A 219 19.21 4.87 -2.94
C GLU A 219 20.05 4.69 -4.21
N GLU A 220 21.22 4.04 -4.13
CA GLU A 220 22.04 3.76 -5.31
C GLU A 220 21.32 2.89 -6.36
N LYS A 221 20.56 1.89 -5.92
CA LYS A 221 19.78 1.01 -6.80
C LYS A 221 18.69 1.79 -7.52
N THR A 222 17.97 2.66 -6.81
CA THR A 222 16.91 3.49 -7.39
C THR A 222 17.46 4.51 -8.37
N ILE A 223 18.55 5.19 -8.03
CA ILE A 223 19.27 6.11 -8.95
C ILE A 223 19.76 5.34 -10.18
N THR A 224 20.39 4.18 -10.00
CA THR A 224 20.89 3.38 -11.13
C THR A 224 19.76 2.93 -12.04
N LYS A 225 18.63 2.48 -11.48
CA LYS A 225 17.44 2.10 -12.24
C LYS A 225 16.90 3.29 -13.06
N GLN A 226 16.78 4.46 -12.45
CA GLN A 226 16.36 5.68 -13.14
C GLN A 226 17.33 6.07 -14.26
N ASN A 227 18.64 5.93 -14.04
CA ASN A 227 19.64 6.21 -15.07
C ASN A 227 19.56 5.22 -16.24
N VAL A 228 19.32 3.93 -15.97
CA VAL A 228 19.11 2.92 -17.03
C VAL A 228 17.84 3.23 -17.82
N GLU A 229 16.72 3.47 -17.15
CA GLU A 229 15.45 3.84 -17.81
C GLU A 229 15.59 5.12 -18.65
N ALA A 230 16.25 6.15 -18.11
CA ALA A 230 16.54 7.37 -18.85
C ALA A 230 17.44 7.11 -20.06
N ARG A 231 18.45 6.24 -19.94
CA ARG A 231 19.35 5.92 -21.04
C ARG A 231 18.66 5.10 -22.14
N GLU A 232 17.82 4.15 -21.77
CA GLU A 232 16.99 3.40 -22.72
C GLU A 232 16.06 4.34 -23.49
N ALA A 233 15.38 5.26 -22.81
CA ALA A 233 14.53 6.26 -23.46
C ALA A 233 15.31 7.18 -24.41
N ILE A 234 16.51 7.63 -24.02
CA ILE A 234 17.39 8.43 -24.89
C ILE A 234 17.77 7.63 -26.14
N LEU A 235 18.19 6.37 -25.99
CA LEU A 235 18.58 5.54 -27.13
C LEU A 235 17.41 5.25 -28.08
N GLU A 236 16.20 5.09 -27.55
CA GLU A 236 15.00 4.91 -28.38
C GLU A 236 14.65 6.19 -29.16
N LEU A 237 14.77 7.36 -28.53
CA LEU A 237 14.62 8.65 -29.21
C LEU A 237 15.71 8.88 -30.27
N GLU A 238 16.97 8.54 -29.98
CA GLU A 238 18.08 8.62 -30.94
C GLU A 238 17.83 7.70 -32.15
N LYS A 239 17.33 6.48 -31.92
CA LYS A 239 16.93 5.57 -32.99
C LYS A 239 15.82 6.17 -33.85
N GLN A 240 14.78 6.73 -33.22
CA GLN A 240 13.67 7.38 -33.94
C GLN A 240 14.17 8.58 -34.75
N LEU A 241 15.08 9.39 -34.20
CA LEU A 241 15.69 10.52 -34.89
C LEU A 241 16.49 10.05 -36.11
N ALA A 242 17.33 9.02 -35.95
CA ALA A 242 18.10 8.44 -37.06
C ALA A 242 17.21 7.86 -38.17
N GLU A 243 16.14 7.13 -37.81
CA GLU A 243 15.16 6.62 -38.78
C GLU A 243 14.45 7.75 -39.52
N LYS A 244 14.10 8.83 -38.82
CA LYS A 244 13.48 10.01 -39.43
C LYS A 244 14.43 10.75 -40.36
N GLU A 245 15.68 10.96 -39.95
CA GLU A 245 16.71 11.59 -40.79
C GLU A 245 16.97 10.80 -42.07
N GLU A 246 17.11 9.47 -41.98
CA GLU A 246 17.30 8.63 -43.17
C GLU A 246 16.04 8.59 -44.05
N SER A 247 14.85 8.59 -43.46
CA SER A 247 13.60 8.70 -44.23
C SER A 247 13.51 10.04 -44.99
N GLN A 248 13.91 11.14 -44.35
CA GLN A 248 13.92 12.48 -44.94
C GLN A 248 14.98 12.56 -46.05
N LYS A 249 16.19 12.03 -45.85
CA LYS A 249 17.21 11.94 -46.90
C LYS A 249 16.71 11.16 -48.10
N ARG A 250 16.03 10.03 -47.89
CA ARG A 250 15.45 9.21 -48.96
C ARG A 250 14.36 9.97 -49.72
N GLU A 251 13.51 10.70 -49.01
CA GLU A 251 12.44 11.50 -49.62
C GLU A 251 13.01 12.67 -50.43
N VAL A 252 13.99 13.40 -49.90
CA VAL A 252 14.71 14.46 -50.62
C VAL A 252 15.44 13.90 -51.84
N ALA A 253 16.08 12.74 -51.73
CA ALA A 253 16.74 12.08 -52.87
C ALA A 253 15.73 11.69 -53.97
N ASN A 254 14.56 11.16 -53.60
CA ASN A 254 13.48 10.84 -54.54
C ASN A 254 12.91 12.10 -55.21
N ILE A 255 12.72 13.19 -54.47
CA ILE A 255 12.25 14.47 -55.04
C ILE A 255 13.29 15.01 -56.02
N LYS A 256 14.58 15.05 -55.64
CA LYS A 256 15.66 15.47 -56.54
C LYS A 256 15.75 14.61 -57.80
N ALA A 257 15.62 13.28 -57.66
CA ALA A 257 15.63 12.38 -58.80
C ALA A 257 14.45 12.63 -59.74
N ARG A 258 13.25 12.87 -59.19
CA ARG A 258 12.04 13.18 -59.96
C ARG A 258 12.16 14.53 -60.67
N GLU A 259 12.62 15.57 -59.99
CA GLU A 259 12.81 16.89 -60.60
C GLU A 259 13.90 16.88 -61.66
N ASN A 260 15.03 16.21 -61.42
CA ASN A 260 16.07 16.07 -62.44
C ASN A 260 15.56 15.32 -63.69
N ALA A 261 14.74 14.28 -63.52
CA ALA A 261 14.12 13.58 -64.64
C ALA A 261 13.16 14.49 -65.43
N GLU A 262 12.39 15.33 -64.75
CA GLU A 262 11.50 16.30 -65.39
C GLU A 262 12.28 17.40 -66.12
N ILE A 263 13.36 17.92 -65.52
CA ILE A 263 14.26 18.90 -66.14
C ILE A 263 14.88 18.32 -67.41
N LEU A 264 15.43 17.10 -67.35
CA LEU A 264 16.01 16.41 -68.51
C LEU A 264 14.97 16.21 -69.63
N LYS A 265 13.74 15.86 -69.27
CA LYS A 265 12.66 15.70 -70.25
C LYS A 265 12.31 17.02 -70.94
N VAL A 266 12.19 18.11 -70.18
CA VAL A 266 11.94 19.44 -70.73
C VAL A 266 13.11 19.92 -71.60
N GLU A 267 14.34 19.66 -71.19
CA GLU A 267 15.55 20.01 -71.95
C GLU A 267 15.59 19.27 -73.29
N GLU A 268 15.30 17.96 -73.32
CA GLU A 268 15.23 17.18 -74.56
C GLU A 268 14.03 17.59 -75.45
N GLU A 269 12.88 17.96 -74.88
CA GLU A 269 11.74 18.50 -75.63
C GLU A 269 12.07 19.85 -76.29
N GLU A 270 12.73 20.76 -75.57
CA GLU A 270 13.17 22.05 -76.13
C GLU A 270 14.28 21.86 -77.18
N ARG A 271 15.19 20.91 -76.97
CA ARG A 271 16.21 20.54 -77.96
C ARG A 271 15.59 19.98 -79.25
N LEU A 272 14.61 19.09 -79.12
CA LEU A 272 13.86 18.56 -80.26
C LEU A 272 13.16 19.69 -81.04
N ARG A 273 12.54 20.66 -80.35
CA ARG A 273 11.93 21.84 -80.97
C ARG A 273 12.97 22.67 -81.74
N TYR A 274 14.11 22.96 -81.13
CA TYR A 274 15.19 23.72 -81.77
C TYR A 274 15.70 23.01 -83.03
N GLU A 275 16.02 21.71 -82.95
CA GLU A 275 16.50 20.92 -84.10
C GLU A 275 15.45 20.85 -85.22
N THR A 276 14.16 20.69 -84.88
CA THR A 276 13.07 20.67 -85.86
C THR A 276 12.98 21.98 -86.63
N VAL A 277 13.08 23.12 -85.92
CA VAL A 277 13.08 24.45 -86.55
C VAL A 277 14.34 24.63 -87.41
N ARG A 278 15.52 24.23 -86.93
CA ARG A 278 16.78 24.33 -87.68
C ARG A 278 16.72 23.55 -88.99
N ILE A 279 16.30 22.28 -88.94
CA ILE A 279 16.16 21.41 -90.12
C ILE A 279 15.18 22.03 -91.12
N ALA A 280 14.00 22.48 -90.67
CA ALA A 280 13.03 23.11 -91.56
C ALA A 280 13.55 24.41 -92.21
N THR A 281 14.38 25.18 -91.50
CA THR A 281 15.05 26.35 -92.10
C THR A 281 16.15 25.97 -93.08
N GLU A 282 16.96 24.95 -92.78
CA GLU A 282 18.02 24.45 -93.68
C GLU A 282 17.41 23.88 -94.98
N GLU A 283 16.36 23.07 -94.89
CA GLU A 283 15.64 22.54 -96.05
C GLU A 283 15.12 23.68 -96.95
N LYS A 284 14.53 24.73 -96.36
CA LYS A 284 14.04 25.89 -97.12
C LYS A 284 15.17 26.66 -97.79
N LEU A 285 16.31 26.84 -97.12
CA LEU A 285 17.49 27.50 -97.69
C LEU A 285 18.07 26.69 -98.85
N GLN A 286 18.22 25.37 -98.68
CA GLN A 286 18.72 24.47 -99.73
C GLN A 286 17.82 24.46 -100.96
N ILE A 287 16.49 24.38 -100.79
CA ILE A 287 15.54 24.46 -101.91
C ILE A 287 15.65 25.82 -102.63
N ALA A 288 15.82 26.92 -101.90
CA ALA A 288 16.00 28.25 -102.50
C ALA A 288 17.32 28.35 -103.28
N GLU A 289 18.39 27.77 -102.75
CA GLU A 289 19.71 27.75 -103.38
C GLU A 289 19.73 26.87 -104.64
N GLU A 290 19.10 25.70 -104.60
CA GLU A 290 18.95 24.81 -105.77
C GLU A 290 18.12 25.49 -106.87
N ASN A 291 17.04 26.19 -106.51
CA ASN A 291 16.26 26.99 -107.46
C ASN A 291 17.08 28.12 -108.09
N LYS A 292 17.93 28.81 -107.32
CA LYS A 292 18.84 29.85 -107.83
C LYS A 292 19.85 29.25 -108.81
N LEU A 293 20.48 28.12 -108.48
CA LEU A 293 21.40 27.41 -109.37
C LEU A 293 20.71 27.00 -110.68
N ARG A 294 19.48 26.49 -110.58
CA ARG A 294 18.67 26.13 -111.76
C ARG A 294 18.41 27.32 -112.68
N GLN A 295 18.12 28.50 -112.11
CA GLN A 295 17.94 29.73 -112.90
C GLN A 295 19.24 30.17 -113.60
N VAL A 296 20.39 30.05 -112.93
CA VAL A 296 21.70 30.36 -113.52
C VAL A 296 22.01 29.41 -114.70
N VAL A 297 21.72 28.11 -114.55
CA VAL A 297 21.91 27.12 -115.62
C VAL A 297 21.00 27.40 -116.83
N ILE A 298 19.74 27.78 -116.59
CA ILE A 298 18.81 28.16 -117.66
C ILE A 298 19.31 29.42 -118.40
N ALA A 299 19.80 30.42 -117.66
CA ALA A 299 20.37 31.64 -118.25
C ALA A 299 21.63 31.33 -119.09
N ALA A 300 22.52 30.47 -118.61
CA ALA A 300 23.70 30.04 -119.35
C ALA A 300 23.34 29.30 -120.65
N LYS A 301 22.39 28.35 -120.59
CA LYS A 301 21.92 27.63 -121.79
C LYS A 301 21.19 28.52 -122.79
N ASN A 302 20.46 29.54 -122.32
CA ASN A 302 19.82 30.50 -123.22
C ASN A 302 20.84 31.39 -123.94
N LYS A 303 21.94 31.78 -123.29
CA LYS A 303 23.05 32.49 -123.93
C LYS A 303 23.73 31.63 -125.00
N GLU A 304 24.01 30.37 -124.67
CA GLU A 304 24.64 29.41 -125.60
C GLU A 304 23.76 29.13 -126.84
N ARG A 305 22.43 29.06 -126.66
CA ARG A 305 21.48 28.98 -127.78
C ARG A 305 21.45 30.23 -128.65
N ALA A 306 21.62 31.42 -128.08
CA ALA A 306 21.66 32.67 -128.84
C ALA A 306 22.93 32.75 -129.70
N ASP A 307 24.08 32.35 -129.16
CA ASP A 307 25.36 32.33 -129.88
C ASP A 307 25.35 31.31 -131.04
N LEU A 308 24.72 30.13 -130.85
CA LEU A 308 24.53 29.14 -131.92
C LEU A 308 23.67 29.67 -133.08
N VAL A 309 22.60 30.42 -132.79
CA VAL A 309 21.71 30.96 -133.83
C VAL A 309 22.38 32.07 -134.67
N GLU A 310 23.27 32.88 -134.08
CA GLU A 310 24.09 33.82 -134.87
C GLU A 310 25.10 33.10 -135.76
N THR A 311 25.75 32.05 -135.27
CA THR A 311 26.70 31.28 -136.08
C THR A 311 26.03 30.55 -137.26
N GLU A 312 24.81 30.05 -137.09
CA GLU A 312 24.04 29.45 -138.19
C GLU A 312 23.61 30.46 -139.27
N ARG A 313 23.29 31.71 -138.89
CA ARG A 313 22.97 32.76 -139.87
C ARG A 313 24.16 33.09 -140.77
N VAL A 314 25.36 33.21 -140.20
CA VAL A 314 26.60 33.50 -140.94
C VAL A 314 27.03 32.33 -141.85
N MET A 315 26.78 31.09 -141.42
CA MET A 315 27.03 29.89 -142.24
C MET A 315 26.05 29.78 -143.42
N LYS A 316 24.77 30.15 -143.24
CA LYS A 316 23.78 30.15 -144.33
C LYS A 316 24.10 31.15 -145.44
N ASP A 317 24.62 32.32 -145.10
CA ASP A 317 25.01 33.34 -146.09
C ASP A 317 26.25 32.92 -146.90
N ARG A 318 27.19 32.14 -146.32
CA ARG A 318 28.33 31.54 -147.04
C ARG A 318 27.98 30.33 -147.90
N ALA A 319 26.90 29.60 -147.56
CA ALA A 319 26.46 28.42 -148.32
C ALA A 319 25.68 28.77 -149.61
N LEU A 320 25.07 29.96 -149.68
CA LEU A 320 24.36 30.45 -150.87
C LEU A 320 25.30 30.85 -152.02
N GLU A 321 26.55 31.25 -151.74
CA GLU A 321 27.55 31.53 -152.79
C GLU A 321 28.24 30.25 -153.34
N ALA A 322 28.21 29.14 -152.59
CA ALA A 322 28.77 27.85 -153.02
C ALA A 322 27.78 26.97 -153.79
N THR A 323 26.48 27.09 -153.51
CA THR A 323 25.41 26.26 -154.13
C THR A 323 25.07 26.63 -155.57
N GLU A 324 25.45 27.83 -156.04
CA GLU A 324 25.28 28.25 -157.45
C GLU A 324 26.34 27.62 -158.38
N ARG A 325 27.40 27.00 -157.83
CA ARG A 325 28.43 26.28 -158.61
C ARG A 325 28.24 24.76 -158.68
N GLU A 326 27.51 24.14 -157.76
CA GLU A 326 27.37 22.68 -157.69
C GLU A 326 26.09 22.12 -158.34
N ARG A 327 25.14 22.98 -158.72
CA ARG A 327 23.87 22.60 -159.35
C ARG A 327 24.00 22.00 -160.77
N ILE A 328 25.21 21.99 -161.34
CA ILE A 328 25.46 21.52 -162.72
C ILE A 328 25.86 20.02 -162.78
N VAL A 329 26.17 19.33 -161.68
CA VAL A 329 26.79 17.98 -161.77
C VAL A 329 26.14 16.85 -160.94
N SER A 330 25.05 17.07 -160.18
CA SER A 330 24.46 16.00 -159.34
C SER A 330 23.03 15.57 -159.71
N LEU A 331 22.60 15.78 -160.95
CA LEU A 331 21.39 15.15 -161.54
C LEU A 331 21.78 13.89 -162.32
N ALA A 332 22.30 12.86 -161.63
CA ALA A 332 22.60 11.57 -162.28
C ALA A 332 22.79 10.34 -161.37
N GLN A 333 22.82 10.48 -160.04
CA GLN A 333 22.95 9.33 -159.14
C GLN A 333 21.85 9.43 -158.07
N ILE A 334 20.63 9.01 -158.42
CA ILE A 334 20.16 7.63 -158.21
C ILE A 334 19.92 7.44 -156.71
N GLU A 335 18.68 7.57 -156.25
CA GLU A 335 17.60 6.60 -156.56
C GLU A 335 18.09 5.16 -156.47
N LYS A 336 18.68 4.77 -155.35
CA LYS A 336 18.64 3.39 -154.91
C LYS A 336 18.67 3.39 -153.40
N ASP A 337 17.81 2.56 -152.83
CA ASP A 337 17.78 2.15 -151.42
C ASP A 337 16.72 2.87 -150.55
N LYS A 338 15.51 2.87 -151.12
CA LYS A 338 14.32 2.33 -150.44
C LYS A 338 14.59 0.87 -150.02
N ALA A 339 14.22 0.49 -148.78
CA ALA A 339 13.17 -0.50 -148.47
C ALA A 339 13.34 -1.22 -147.12
N ILE A 340 12.28 -1.10 -146.28
CA ILE A 340 11.66 -2.12 -145.40
C ILE A 340 12.50 -2.55 -144.17
N GLU A 341 12.05 -2.39 -142.92
CA GLU A 341 10.95 -3.19 -142.37
C GLU A 341 10.20 -2.48 -141.21
N LEU A 342 8.89 -2.36 -141.43
CA LEU A 342 7.85 -1.82 -140.56
C LEU A 342 7.14 -2.98 -139.85
N GLU A 343 6.66 -2.70 -138.63
CA GLU A 343 5.40 -3.15 -138.04
C GLU A 343 4.93 -4.59 -138.25
N LYS A 344 4.84 -5.32 -137.13
CA LYS A 344 3.64 -6.05 -136.68
C LYS A 344 3.95 -6.64 -135.29
N LYS A 345 3.07 -6.62 -134.30
CA LYS A 345 1.72 -6.08 -134.17
C LYS A 345 1.37 -6.19 -132.69
N SER A 346 0.72 -5.16 -132.17
CA SER A 346 -0.08 -5.18 -130.96
C SER A 346 -1.29 -6.11 -131.07
N ILE A 347 -1.69 -6.65 -129.91
CA ILE A 347 -2.96 -7.33 -129.54
C ILE A 347 -2.94 -8.86 -129.65
N GLN A 348 -2.79 -9.54 -128.51
CA GLN A 348 -3.78 -10.47 -127.91
C GLN A 348 -3.29 -10.97 -126.54
N ASP A 349 -4.26 -11.39 -125.71
CA ASP A 349 -4.21 -11.97 -124.35
C ASP A 349 -4.66 -10.98 -123.25
N ALA A 350 -5.93 -10.76 -122.91
CA ALA A 350 -7.19 -11.45 -123.22
C ALA A 350 -7.28 -12.93 -122.79
N ILE A 351 -7.14 -13.23 -121.49
CA ILE A 351 -7.83 -14.40 -120.89
C ILE A 351 -8.45 -14.01 -119.53
N ARG A 352 -9.80 -13.89 -119.58
CA ARG A 352 -10.82 -14.17 -118.55
C ARG A 352 -11.07 -13.18 -117.39
N GLU A 353 -12.30 -12.86 -117.02
CA GLU A 353 -13.64 -13.25 -117.51
C GLU A 353 -14.60 -12.22 -116.91
N ARG A 354 -15.27 -11.46 -117.77
CA ARG A 354 -16.09 -10.30 -117.40
C ARG A 354 -17.48 -10.49 -117.98
N LEU A 355 -18.30 -11.21 -117.23
CA LEU A 355 -19.76 -11.29 -117.31
C LEU A 355 -20.15 -11.64 -115.87
N THR A 356 -20.91 -10.86 -115.11
CA THR A 356 -22.22 -10.31 -115.46
C THR A 356 -22.56 -9.16 -114.50
N MET A 357 -23.23 -8.13 -115.02
CA MET A 357 -24.22 -7.40 -114.22
C MET A 357 -25.55 -8.15 -114.30
N GLU A 358 -26.40 -7.91 -113.29
CA GLU A 358 -27.80 -8.34 -113.10
C GLU A 358 -28.07 -9.54 -112.17
N LYS A 359 -28.05 -9.26 -110.86
CA LYS A 359 -29.19 -9.50 -109.95
C LYS A 359 -28.93 -8.90 -108.56
N THR A 360 -28.82 -7.58 -108.52
CA THR A 360 -28.78 -6.79 -107.27
C THR A 360 -30.19 -6.30 -106.95
N VAL A 361 -31.00 -7.16 -106.31
CA VAL A 361 -32.03 -6.74 -105.35
C VAL A 361 -32.33 -7.99 -104.51
N VAL A 362 -31.99 -7.96 -103.21
CA VAL A 362 -32.69 -8.61 -102.06
C VAL A 362 -31.79 -8.79 -100.82
N GLU A 363 -30.46 -8.68 -100.89
CA GLU A 363 -29.61 -8.92 -99.70
C GLU A 363 -29.35 -7.71 -98.77
N GLU A 364 -29.76 -6.49 -99.14
CA GLU A 364 -29.58 -5.30 -98.28
C GLU A 364 -30.74 -4.96 -97.34
N GLN A 365 -31.79 -5.79 -97.25
CA GLN A 365 -32.93 -5.51 -96.34
C GLN A 365 -32.95 -6.32 -95.03
N GLN A 366 -32.03 -7.26 -94.79
CA GLN A 366 -32.01 -8.04 -93.54
C GLN A 366 -30.97 -7.57 -92.50
N GLY A 367 -29.87 -6.92 -92.88
CA GLY A 367 -28.79 -6.57 -91.94
C GLY A 367 -29.08 -5.44 -90.94
N ILE A 368 -30.13 -4.64 -91.15
CA ILE A 368 -30.41 -3.45 -90.32
C ILE A 368 -31.24 -3.79 -89.06
N LYS A 369 -32.03 -4.87 -89.06
CA LYS A 369 -32.85 -5.24 -87.88
C LYS A 369 -32.09 -6.05 -86.82
N ASP A 370 -31.09 -6.84 -87.22
CA ASP A 370 -30.36 -7.71 -86.28
C ASP A 370 -29.33 -6.95 -85.43
N LEU A 371 -28.82 -5.80 -85.90
CA LEU A 371 -27.78 -5.03 -85.19
C LEU A 371 -28.33 -4.15 -84.04
N GLU A 372 -29.58 -3.69 -84.15
CA GLU A 372 -30.24 -2.88 -83.11
C GLU A 372 -30.79 -3.75 -81.96
N ALA A 373 -31.28 -4.95 -82.25
CA ALA A 373 -31.76 -5.90 -81.24
C ALA A 373 -30.61 -6.41 -80.35
N PHE A 374 -29.46 -6.73 -80.94
CA PHE A 374 -28.30 -7.24 -80.20
C PHE A 374 -27.66 -6.18 -79.28
N LYS A 375 -27.50 -4.94 -79.77
CA LYS A 375 -26.93 -3.84 -78.98
C LYS A 375 -27.83 -3.38 -77.82
N THR A 376 -29.15 -3.51 -77.96
CA THR A 376 -30.10 -3.16 -76.90
C THR A 376 -30.12 -4.23 -75.80
N ALA A 377 -30.04 -5.51 -76.16
CA ALA A 377 -29.95 -6.61 -75.20
C ALA A 377 -28.63 -6.61 -74.40
N GLU A 378 -27.49 -6.38 -75.05
CA GLU A 378 -26.17 -6.33 -74.40
C GLU A 378 -26.07 -5.15 -73.41
N ARG A 379 -26.61 -3.98 -73.80
CA ARG A 379 -26.63 -2.79 -72.94
C ARG A 379 -27.55 -2.99 -71.73
N ASN A 380 -28.73 -3.59 -71.91
CA ASN A 380 -29.66 -3.87 -70.80
C ASN A 380 -29.06 -4.87 -69.82
N LYS A 381 -28.41 -5.94 -70.30
CA LYS A 381 -27.69 -6.91 -69.46
C LYS A 381 -26.56 -6.26 -68.67
N GLN A 382 -25.76 -5.39 -69.31
CA GLN A 382 -24.68 -4.68 -68.62
C GLN A 382 -25.21 -3.72 -67.56
N VAL A 383 -26.31 -3.02 -67.83
CA VAL A 383 -26.98 -2.15 -66.85
C VAL A 383 -27.54 -2.97 -65.68
N GLU A 384 -28.19 -4.11 -65.92
CA GLU A 384 -28.67 -4.99 -64.85
C GLU A 384 -27.54 -5.54 -63.99
N ILE A 385 -26.42 -5.97 -64.60
CA ILE A 385 -25.24 -6.43 -63.85
C ILE A 385 -24.64 -5.29 -63.03
N THR A 386 -24.60 -4.07 -63.57
CA THR A 386 -24.06 -2.89 -62.87
C THR A 386 -24.97 -2.48 -61.71
N VAL A 387 -26.29 -2.54 -61.88
CA VAL A 387 -27.26 -2.27 -60.80
C VAL A 387 -27.19 -3.37 -59.74
N ALA A 388 -27.09 -4.64 -60.13
CA ALA A 388 -26.96 -5.76 -59.20
C ALA A 388 -25.65 -5.71 -58.40
N THR A 389 -24.53 -5.33 -59.03
CA THR A 389 -23.24 -5.15 -58.36
C THR A 389 -23.25 -3.94 -57.42
N GLN A 390 -23.84 -2.82 -57.84
CA GLN A 390 -24.00 -1.65 -56.99
C GLN A 390 -24.89 -1.94 -55.76
N GLU A 391 -25.97 -2.69 -55.92
CA GLU A 391 -26.81 -3.13 -54.79
C GLU A 391 -26.09 -4.11 -53.87
N ALA A 392 -25.31 -5.04 -54.43
CA ALA A 392 -24.50 -5.98 -53.66
C ALA A 392 -23.41 -5.27 -52.85
N GLU A 393 -22.68 -4.32 -53.45
CA GLU A 393 -21.67 -3.51 -52.76
C GLU A 393 -22.29 -2.64 -51.68
N LYS A 394 -23.45 -2.02 -51.96
CA LYS A 394 -24.17 -1.21 -50.96
C LYS A 394 -24.64 -2.05 -49.77
N LYS A 395 -25.13 -3.28 -50.01
CA LYS A 395 -25.49 -4.22 -48.93
C LYS A 395 -24.26 -4.69 -48.17
N LEU A 396 -23.17 -5.06 -48.85
CA LEU A 396 -21.93 -5.49 -48.23
C LEU A 396 -21.32 -4.38 -47.34
N ILE A 397 -21.27 -3.15 -47.83
CA ILE A 397 -20.80 -1.99 -47.06
C ILE A 397 -21.73 -1.71 -45.88
N GLY A 398 -23.05 -1.84 -46.05
CA GLY A 398 -24.02 -1.70 -44.97
C GLY A 398 -23.86 -2.77 -43.90
N GLU A 399 -23.70 -4.03 -44.28
CA GLU A 399 -23.54 -5.17 -43.38
C GLU A 399 -22.19 -5.15 -42.67
N THR A 400 -21.09 -4.84 -43.37
CA THR A 400 -19.75 -4.72 -42.77
C THR A 400 -19.68 -3.55 -41.79
N LYS A 401 -20.19 -2.37 -42.15
CA LYS A 401 -20.24 -1.23 -41.22
C LYS A 401 -21.18 -1.49 -40.04
N ALA A 402 -22.30 -2.19 -40.26
CA ALA A 402 -23.16 -2.61 -39.17
C ALA A 402 -22.48 -3.64 -38.26
N ALA A 403 -21.69 -4.57 -38.80
CA ALA A 403 -20.92 -5.55 -38.04
C ALA A 403 -19.77 -4.88 -37.26
N GLU A 404 -19.05 -3.94 -37.87
CA GLU A 404 -18.02 -3.13 -37.19
C GLU A 404 -18.62 -2.26 -36.09
N ALA A 405 -19.76 -1.60 -36.34
CA ALA A 405 -20.47 -0.83 -35.32
C ALA A 405 -20.95 -1.71 -34.16
N ARG A 406 -21.45 -2.92 -34.45
CA ARG A 406 -21.83 -3.89 -33.40
C ARG A 406 -20.62 -4.39 -32.61
N LYS A 407 -19.48 -4.66 -33.26
CA LYS A 407 -18.24 -5.07 -32.58
C LYS A 407 -17.71 -3.95 -31.68
N LEU A 408 -17.66 -2.72 -32.18
CA LEU A 408 -17.22 -1.56 -31.42
C LEU A 408 -18.16 -1.27 -30.24
N ALA A 409 -19.48 -1.40 -30.43
CA ALA A 409 -20.45 -1.27 -29.35
C ALA A 409 -20.23 -2.35 -28.28
N ALA A 410 -20.05 -3.62 -28.67
CA ALA A 410 -19.78 -4.71 -27.74
C ALA A 410 -18.44 -4.54 -26.99
N GLU A 411 -17.39 -4.05 -27.65
CA GLU A 411 -16.12 -3.73 -26.99
C GLU A 411 -16.26 -2.57 -26.00
N LYS A 412 -17.05 -1.55 -26.34
CA LYS A 412 -17.32 -0.42 -25.44
C LYS A 412 -18.20 -0.80 -24.27
N ASP A 413 -19.17 -1.70 -24.47
CA ASP A 413 -19.99 -2.26 -23.39
C ASP A 413 -19.15 -3.15 -22.46
N ALA A 414 -18.24 -3.97 -23.01
CA ALA A 414 -17.29 -4.76 -22.23
C ALA A 414 -16.34 -3.86 -21.41
N GLN A 415 -15.81 -2.79 -22.02
CA GLN A 415 -15.00 -1.79 -21.32
C GLN A 415 -15.79 -1.10 -20.21
N LYS A 416 -17.05 -0.71 -20.47
CA LYS A 416 -17.93 -0.12 -19.46
C LYS A 416 -18.16 -1.08 -18.30
N TYR A 417 -18.37 -2.37 -18.56
CA TYR A 417 -18.55 -3.38 -17.52
C TYR A 417 -17.29 -3.54 -16.65
N VAL A 418 -16.10 -3.56 -17.25
CA VAL A 418 -14.82 -3.61 -16.52
C VAL A 418 -14.61 -2.34 -15.68
N ILE A 419 -14.90 -1.17 -16.25
CA ILE A 419 -14.77 0.12 -15.53
C ILE A 419 -15.76 0.18 -14.36
N GLU A 420 -17.01 -0.23 -14.55
CA GLU A 420 -18.00 -0.28 -13.47
C GLU A 420 -17.64 -1.33 -12.40
N ALA A 421 -17.11 -2.48 -12.80
CA ALA A 421 -16.64 -3.50 -11.86
C ALA A 421 -15.43 -3.01 -11.05
N GLN A 422 -14.48 -2.34 -11.70
CA GLN A 422 -13.32 -1.75 -11.02
C GLN A 422 -13.75 -0.61 -10.09
N ALA A 423 -14.63 0.29 -10.54
CA ALA A 423 -15.15 1.36 -9.72
C ALA A 423 -15.91 0.84 -8.49
N LYS A 424 -16.69 -0.25 -8.64
CA LYS A 424 -17.35 -0.92 -7.51
C LYS A 424 -16.35 -1.58 -6.55
N ARG A 425 -15.28 -2.20 -7.08
CA ARG A 425 -14.22 -2.80 -6.28
C ARG A 425 -13.48 -1.73 -5.47
N ASP A 426 -13.07 -0.65 -6.12
CA ASP A 426 -12.34 0.46 -5.50
C ASP A 426 -13.22 1.20 -4.47
N ALA A 427 -14.52 1.34 -4.73
CA ALA A 427 -15.47 1.88 -3.76
C ALA A 427 -15.62 0.97 -2.54
N ALA A 428 -15.75 -0.35 -2.75
CA ALA A 428 -15.84 -1.33 -1.65
C ALA A 428 -14.54 -1.39 -0.82
N GLU A 429 -13.37 -1.28 -1.46
CA GLU A 429 -12.07 -1.24 -0.80
C GLU A 429 -11.93 0.02 0.07
N LYS A 430 -12.28 1.20 -0.46
CA LYS A 430 -12.29 2.46 0.30
C LYS A 430 -13.31 2.46 1.44
N GLU A 431 -14.48 1.85 1.25
CA GLU A 431 -15.45 1.67 2.33
C GLU A 431 -14.95 0.71 3.42
N ALA A 432 -14.23 -0.35 3.04
CA ALA A 432 -13.65 -1.30 3.98
C ALA A 432 -12.52 -0.64 4.79
N GLU A 433 -11.67 0.15 4.14
CA GLU A 433 -10.64 0.96 4.80
C GLU A 433 -11.27 2.00 5.74
N ALA A 434 -12.30 2.73 5.29
CA ALA A 434 -13.02 3.67 6.14
C ALA A 434 -13.65 2.99 7.36
N ARG A 435 -14.27 1.81 7.18
CA ARG A 435 -14.80 1.01 8.30
C ARG A 435 -13.71 0.53 9.25
N LYS A 436 -12.56 0.11 8.74
CA LYS A 436 -11.41 -0.29 9.56
C LYS A 436 -10.87 0.88 10.37
N ILE A 437 -10.72 2.06 9.75
CA ILE A 437 -10.28 3.28 10.43
C ILE A 437 -11.28 3.70 11.52
N ILE A 438 -12.59 3.64 11.24
CA ILE A 438 -13.63 3.94 12.23
C ILE A 438 -13.63 2.90 13.36
N ALA A 439 -13.42 1.62 13.06
CA ALA A 439 -13.33 0.56 14.07
C ALA A 439 -12.07 0.73 14.95
N ASP A 440 -10.92 1.04 14.36
CA ASP A 440 -9.68 1.31 15.09
C ASP A 440 -9.79 2.60 15.93
N ALA A 441 -10.47 3.63 15.41
CA ALA A 441 -10.76 4.85 16.14
C ALA A 441 -11.68 4.58 17.34
N LYS A 442 -12.76 3.82 17.16
CA LYS A 442 -13.65 3.40 18.25
C LYS A 442 -12.95 2.52 19.28
N ALA A 443 -12.13 1.56 18.84
CA ALA A 443 -11.35 0.71 19.75
C ALA A 443 -10.37 1.53 20.59
N LYS A 444 -9.75 2.56 19.99
CA LYS A 444 -8.90 3.51 20.73
C LYS A 444 -9.71 4.38 21.68
N GLU A 445 -10.84 4.94 21.26
CA GLU A 445 -11.73 5.72 22.14
C GLU A 445 -12.21 4.89 23.34
N GLU A 446 -12.69 3.67 23.11
CA GLU A 446 -13.13 2.75 24.17
C GLU A 446 -11.97 2.31 25.07
N ALA A 447 -10.77 2.07 24.54
CA ALA A 447 -9.59 1.80 25.35
C ALA A 447 -9.20 3.01 26.22
N THR A 448 -9.36 4.23 25.71
CA THR A 448 -9.07 5.47 26.45
C THR A 448 -10.11 5.71 27.55
N VAL A 449 -11.39 5.44 27.28
CA VAL A 449 -12.47 5.47 28.27
C VAL A 449 -12.28 4.38 29.32
N GLY A 450 -11.94 3.15 28.92
CA GLY A 450 -11.66 2.04 29.83
C GLY A 450 -10.44 2.29 30.73
N LEU A 451 -9.38 2.91 30.20
CA LEU A 451 -8.22 3.37 30.99
C LEU A 451 -8.60 4.48 31.97
N SER A 452 -9.47 5.41 31.56
CA SER A 452 -9.97 6.48 32.42
C SER A 452 -10.89 5.95 33.52
N GLU A 453 -11.76 4.99 33.21
CA GLU A 453 -12.61 4.30 34.18
C GLU A 453 -11.78 3.45 35.16
N ALA A 454 -10.77 2.74 34.68
CA ALA A 454 -9.84 2.01 35.53
C ALA A 454 -9.04 2.94 36.45
N GLN A 455 -8.59 4.10 35.97
CA GLN A 455 -7.94 5.13 36.79
C GLN A 455 -8.89 5.75 37.82
N VAL A 456 -10.15 6.00 37.46
CA VAL A 456 -11.17 6.49 38.41
C VAL A 456 -11.49 5.43 39.46
N LEU A 457 -11.51 4.16 39.08
CA LEU A 457 -11.76 3.05 39.99
C LEU A 457 -10.56 2.82 40.94
N HIS A 458 -9.33 2.95 40.44
CA HIS A 458 -8.12 2.99 41.26
C HIS A 458 -8.11 4.18 42.22
N ALA A 459 -8.42 5.39 41.74
CA ALA A 459 -8.49 6.57 42.58
C ALA A 459 -9.61 6.48 43.63
N LYS A 460 -10.73 5.83 43.32
CA LYS A 460 -11.80 5.51 44.28
C LYS A 460 -11.36 4.45 45.28
N ALA A 461 -10.60 3.45 44.87
CA ALA A 461 -10.04 2.43 45.76
C ALA A 461 -9.02 3.04 46.73
N ASP A 462 -8.12 3.90 46.25
CA ASP A 462 -7.15 4.63 47.07
C ASP A 462 -7.84 5.62 48.03
N ALA A 463 -8.92 6.27 47.58
CA ALA A 463 -9.74 7.12 48.44
C ALA A 463 -10.48 6.33 49.52
N ALA A 464 -10.98 5.13 49.17
CA ALA A 464 -11.62 4.22 50.12
C ALA A 464 -10.61 3.64 51.13
N GLU A 465 -9.39 3.33 50.69
CA GLU A 465 -8.31 2.89 51.57
C GLU A 465 -7.89 4.01 52.55
N ARG A 466 -7.77 5.25 52.06
CA ARG A 466 -7.51 6.41 52.91
C ARG A 466 -8.67 6.71 53.88
N GLN A 467 -9.92 6.53 53.46
CA GLN A 467 -11.07 6.61 54.36
C GLN A 467 -11.07 5.50 55.41
N GLY A 468 -10.71 4.26 55.02
CA GLY A 468 -10.55 3.15 55.94
C GLY A 468 -9.43 3.37 56.97
N ILE A 469 -8.33 4.01 56.58
CA ILE A 469 -7.24 4.41 57.50
C ILE A 469 -7.71 5.51 58.47
N VAL A 470 -8.49 6.48 58.00
CA VAL A 470 -9.07 7.53 58.86
C VAL A 470 -10.09 6.95 59.83
N GLU A 471 -10.94 6.02 59.38
CA GLU A 471 -11.88 5.29 60.23
C GLU A 471 -11.15 4.40 61.26
N ALA A 472 -10.06 3.74 60.86
CA ALA A 472 -9.21 2.98 61.77
C ALA A 472 -8.59 3.86 62.87
N ILE A 473 -8.12 5.07 62.53
CA ILE A 473 -7.57 6.04 63.51
C ILE A 473 -8.66 6.58 64.44
N VAL A 474 -9.90 6.76 63.94
CA VAL A 474 -11.05 7.18 64.76
C VAL A 474 -11.50 6.06 65.70
N ILE A 475 -11.41 4.80 65.25
CA ILE A 475 -11.69 3.60 66.06
C ILE A 475 -10.61 3.40 67.13
N GLU A 476 -9.34 3.64 66.81
CA GLU A 476 -8.21 3.54 67.75
C GLU A 476 -8.36 4.56 68.89
N LYS A 477 -8.79 5.80 68.59
CA LYS A 477 -9.10 6.82 69.60
C LYS A 477 -10.36 6.53 70.41
N LYS A 478 -11.34 5.80 69.84
CA LYS A 478 -12.49 5.28 70.60
C LYS A 478 -12.11 4.09 71.48
N ALA A 479 -11.12 3.28 71.08
CA ALA A 479 -10.66 2.12 71.83
C ALA A 479 -9.97 2.49 73.16
N ASP A 480 -9.29 3.64 73.23
CA ASP A 480 -8.71 4.14 74.49
C ASP A 480 -9.76 4.58 75.52
N ALA A 481 -10.99 4.93 75.10
CA ALA A 481 -12.11 5.18 76.00
C ALA A 481 -12.73 3.88 76.54
N VAL A 482 -12.68 2.80 75.76
CA VAL A 482 -13.23 1.46 76.08
C VAL A 482 -12.34 0.67 77.05
N LYS A 483 -11.11 1.11 77.33
CA LYS A 483 -10.27 0.56 78.43
C LYS A 483 -10.98 0.53 79.79
N LYS A 484 -11.98 1.39 80.01
CA LYS A 484 -12.81 1.38 81.22
C LYS A 484 -13.91 0.30 81.23
N GLU A 485 -14.21 -0.33 80.09
CA GLU A 485 -15.14 -1.47 79.94
C GLU A 485 -14.44 -2.83 79.95
N GLY A 486 -13.19 -2.90 80.44
CA GLY A 486 -12.43 -4.16 80.57
C GLY A 486 -13.09 -5.25 81.45
N ILE A 487 -14.19 -4.95 82.13
CA ILE A 487 -14.96 -5.91 82.93
C ILE A 487 -15.91 -6.75 82.04
N ALA A 488 -16.29 -6.25 80.86
CA ALA A 488 -17.19 -6.96 79.93
C ALA A 488 -16.45 -7.98 79.02
N GLN A 489 -15.12 -8.02 79.04
CA GLN A 489 -14.31 -8.85 78.15
C GLN A 489 -14.31 -10.35 78.50
N ALA A 490 -14.88 -10.74 79.64
CA ALA A 490 -14.97 -12.15 80.03
C ALA A 490 -16.10 -12.92 79.30
N GLU A 491 -17.19 -12.25 78.88
CA GLU A 491 -18.30 -12.90 78.15
C GLU A 491 -18.01 -13.07 76.65
N VAL A 492 -17.30 -12.11 76.03
CA VAL A 492 -17.01 -12.11 74.58
C VAL A 492 -16.05 -13.23 74.16
N ILE A 493 -15.17 -13.70 75.05
CA ILE A 493 -14.23 -14.79 74.74
C ILE A 493 -14.97 -16.12 74.52
N LYS A 494 -16.13 -16.32 75.15
CA LYS A 494 -16.94 -17.53 75.00
C LYS A 494 -17.72 -17.56 73.68
N GLU A 495 -18.18 -16.41 73.19
CA GLU A 495 -18.88 -16.32 71.89
C GLU A 495 -17.92 -16.30 70.70
N LYS A 496 -16.73 -15.70 70.81
CA LYS A 496 -15.71 -15.71 69.75
C LYS A 496 -15.23 -17.12 69.38
N ALA A 497 -15.09 -18.01 70.37
CA ALA A 497 -14.66 -19.38 70.13
C ALA A 497 -15.72 -20.22 69.36
N LEU A 498 -17.01 -19.91 69.52
CA LEU A 498 -18.09 -20.55 68.77
C LEU A 498 -18.23 -19.97 67.34
N ALA A 499 -17.99 -18.67 67.16
CA ALA A 499 -18.02 -18.02 65.85
C ALA A 499 -16.80 -18.39 64.97
N GLU A 500 -15.61 -18.55 65.54
CA GLU A 500 -14.43 -19.04 64.80
C GLU A 500 -14.60 -20.49 64.35
N ALA A 501 -15.23 -21.35 65.15
CA ALA A 501 -15.52 -22.72 64.75
C ALA A 501 -16.48 -22.80 63.54
N ALA A 502 -17.54 -21.98 63.53
CA ALA A 502 -18.48 -21.91 62.42
C ALA A 502 -17.87 -21.29 61.15
N GLY A 503 -17.02 -20.26 61.30
CA GLY A 503 -16.33 -19.62 60.18
C GLY A 503 -15.28 -20.52 59.52
N ILE A 504 -14.63 -21.39 60.29
CA ILE A 504 -13.67 -22.37 59.75
C ILE A 504 -14.40 -23.49 58.99
N THR A 505 -15.58 -23.93 59.44
CA THR A 505 -16.38 -24.94 58.70
C THR A 505 -16.92 -24.41 57.38
N GLU A 506 -17.42 -23.16 57.33
CA GLU A 506 -17.90 -22.57 56.08
C GLU A 506 -16.77 -22.25 55.10
N LYS A 507 -15.60 -21.81 55.61
CA LYS A 507 -14.39 -21.67 54.77
C LYS A 507 -13.90 -23.01 54.22
N ALA A 508 -13.98 -24.09 54.99
CA ALA A 508 -13.59 -25.42 54.53
C ALA A 508 -14.53 -25.94 53.42
N GLU A 509 -15.84 -25.70 53.54
CA GLU A 509 -16.82 -26.05 52.49
C GLU A 509 -16.69 -25.18 51.24
N ALA A 510 -16.41 -23.89 51.39
CA ALA A 510 -16.14 -22.98 50.27
C ALA A 510 -14.83 -23.32 49.55
N MET A 511 -13.76 -23.67 50.29
CA MET A 511 -12.50 -24.14 49.71
C MET A 511 -12.67 -25.48 49.00
N LYS A 512 -13.50 -26.39 49.53
CA LYS A 512 -13.81 -27.66 48.86
C LYS A 512 -14.48 -27.44 47.50
N LYS A 513 -15.49 -26.55 47.43
CA LYS A 513 -16.17 -26.20 46.18
C LYS A 513 -15.25 -25.51 45.15
N LEU A 514 -14.31 -24.68 45.61
CA LEU A 514 -13.33 -24.02 44.75
C LEU A 514 -12.26 -24.99 44.22
N ASN A 515 -11.87 -25.96 45.04
CA ASN A 515 -10.88 -26.97 44.67
C ASN A 515 -11.48 -28.03 43.71
N ASP A 516 -12.75 -28.38 43.88
CA ASP A 516 -13.46 -29.28 42.97
C ASP A 516 -13.62 -28.66 41.56
N ALA A 517 -13.96 -27.36 41.46
CA ALA A 517 -14.00 -26.66 40.16
C ALA A 517 -12.61 -26.50 39.50
N GLY A 518 -11.55 -26.35 40.30
CA GLY A 518 -10.17 -26.31 39.81
C GLY A 518 -9.71 -27.67 39.26
N LYS A 519 -10.05 -28.76 39.96
CA LYS A 519 -9.76 -30.14 39.51
C LYS A 519 -10.50 -30.50 38.24
N ASP A 520 -11.78 -30.13 38.12
CA ASP A 520 -12.55 -30.40 36.91
C ASP A 520 -11.94 -29.71 35.68
N HIS A 521 -11.43 -28.48 35.84
CA HIS A 521 -10.76 -27.79 34.75
C HIS A 521 -9.39 -28.40 34.42
N GLU A 522 -8.64 -28.84 35.43
CA GLU A 522 -7.34 -29.50 35.24
C GLU A 522 -7.50 -30.88 34.60
N GLU A 523 -8.49 -31.68 35.03
CA GLU A 523 -8.87 -32.94 34.40
C GLU A 523 -9.38 -32.76 32.98
N PHE A 524 -10.17 -31.71 32.72
CA PHE A 524 -10.62 -31.37 31.37
C PHE A 524 -9.45 -31.01 30.46
N ARG A 525 -8.49 -30.21 30.95
CA ARG A 525 -7.28 -29.86 30.20
C ARG A 525 -6.42 -31.09 29.91
N LEU A 526 -6.26 -31.98 30.90
CA LEU A 526 -5.51 -33.23 30.74
C LEU A 526 -6.20 -34.18 29.76
N ARG A 527 -7.54 -34.25 29.77
CA ARG A 527 -8.33 -35.04 28.82
C ARG A 527 -8.19 -34.52 27.40
N LEU A 528 -8.32 -33.21 27.19
CA LEU A 528 -8.11 -32.56 25.89
C LEU A 528 -6.70 -32.79 25.35
N ASN A 529 -5.67 -32.69 26.19
CA ASN A 529 -4.30 -32.96 25.78
C ASN A 529 -4.11 -34.44 25.41
N LYS A 530 -4.68 -35.36 26.18
CA LYS A 530 -4.65 -36.79 25.86
C LYS A 530 -5.38 -37.10 24.55
N GLU A 531 -6.58 -36.54 24.34
CA GLU A 531 -7.35 -36.69 23.10
C GLU A 531 -6.56 -36.18 21.90
N LYS A 532 -5.97 -34.98 22.01
CA LYS A 532 -5.10 -34.42 20.98
C LYS A 532 -3.90 -35.32 20.66
N GLU A 533 -3.24 -35.88 21.67
CA GLU A 533 -2.11 -36.80 21.46
C GLU A 533 -2.54 -38.10 20.78
N VAL A 534 -3.69 -38.65 21.18
CA VAL A 534 -4.26 -39.85 20.55
C VAL A 534 -4.65 -39.58 19.10
N GLU A 535 -5.31 -38.46 18.81
CA GLU A 535 -5.66 -38.08 17.43
C GLU A 535 -4.42 -37.87 16.56
N LEU A 536 -3.38 -37.20 17.08
CA LEU A 536 -2.12 -37.03 16.35
C LEU A 536 -1.43 -38.36 16.06
N ALA A 537 -1.44 -39.27 17.04
CA ALA A 537 -0.91 -40.63 16.86
C ALA A 537 -1.74 -41.42 15.84
N GLU A 538 -3.06 -41.29 15.85
CA GLU A 538 -3.95 -41.94 14.89
C GLU A 538 -3.73 -41.41 13.47
N ILE A 539 -3.58 -40.09 13.29
CA ILE A 539 -3.25 -39.47 12.01
C ILE A 539 -1.88 -39.95 11.51
N ALA A 540 -0.89 -40.07 12.40
CA ALA A 540 0.43 -40.61 12.06
C ALA A 540 0.34 -42.08 11.60
N ILE A 541 -0.42 -42.92 12.32
CA ILE A 541 -0.67 -44.31 11.93
C ILE A 541 -1.39 -44.38 10.58
N GLN A 542 -2.39 -43.52 10.34
CA GLN A 542 -3.09 -43.47 9.05
C GLN A 542 -2.15 -43.09 7.90
N LYS A 543 -1.22 -42.16 8.13
CA LYS A 543 -0.17 -41.81 7.17
C LYS A 543 0.73 -43.01 6.89
N ASP A 544 1.22 -43.67 7.92
CA ASP A 544 2.11 -44.84 7.77
C ASP A 544 1.40 -46.00 7.06
N ILE A 545 0.11 -46.23 7.35
CA ILE A 545 -0.72 -47.20 6.64
C ILE A 545 -0.92 -46.78 5.19
N ALA A 546 -1.20 -45.51 4.91
CA ALA A 546 -1.36 -45.01 3.55
C ALA A 546 -0.06 -45.15 2.74
N ASP A 547 1.09 -44.85 3.35
CA ASP A 547 2.41 -45.02 2.76
C ASP A 547 2.66 -46.51 2.48
N ALA A 548 2.43 -47.41 3.44
CA ALA A 548 2.57 -48.85 3.25
C ALA A 548 1.60 -49.41 2.18
N GLN A 549 0.33 -48.97 2.19
CA GLN A 549 -0.67 -49.35 1.18
C GLN A 549 -0.27 -48.85 -0.21
N SER A 550 0.26 -47.64 -0.32
CA SER A 550 0.75 -47.10 -1.60
C SER A 550 1.93 -47.91 -2.13
N LEU A 551 2.82 -48.38 -1.25
CA LEU A 551 3.98 -49.20 -1.58
C LEU A 551 3.57 -50.60 -2.05
N VAL A 552 2.60 -51.21 -1.35
CA VAL A 552 2.02 -52.51 -1.74
C VAL A 552 1.26 -52.39 -3.06
N LEU A 553 0.45 -51.35 -3.24
CA LEU A 553 -0.26 -51.09 -4.51
C LEU A 553 0.73 -50.84 -5.65
N ALA A 554 1.78 -50.05 -5.42
CA ALA A 554 2.81 -49.79 -6.42
C ALA A 554 3.52 -51.08 -6.85
N GLU A 555 3.92 -51.94 -5.91
CA GLU A 555 4.57 -53.21 -6.24
C GLU A 555 3.60 -54.21 -6.89
N ALA A 556 2.32 -54.21 -6.48
CA ALA A 556 1.26 -55.00 -7.09
C ALA A 556 0.97 -54.56 -8.54
N PHE A 557 0.88 -53.27 -8.83
CA PHE A 557 0.72 -52.75 -10.20
C PHE A 557 1.96 -53.01 -11.06
N LYS A 558 3.15 -53.02 -10.46
CA LYS A 558 4.42 -53.30 -11.14
C LYS A 558 4.57 -54.77 -11.53
N THR A 559 4.00 -55.69 -10.76
CA THR A 559 4.01 -57.13 -11.04
C THR A 559 2.78 -57.63 -11.80
N ALA A 560 1.66 -56.90 -11.74
CA ALA A 560 0.45 -57.23 -12.47
C ALA A 560 0.62 -56.97 -13.97
N LYS A 561 0.62 -58.04 -14.79
CA LYS A 561 0.36 -57.92 -16.23
C LYS A 561 -1.11 -57.62 -16.44
N ILE A 562 -1.45 -56.33 -16.52
CA ILE A 562 -2.80 -55.87 -16.86
C ILE A 562 -2.87 -55.70 -18.38
N ASP A 563 -3.59 -56.60 -19.05
CA ASP A 563 -3.89 -56.49 -20.48
C ASP A 563 -5.21 -55.71 -20.64
N ILE A 564 -5.12 -54.41 -20.92
CA ILE A 564 -6.29 -53.55 -21.07
C ILE A 564 -6.78 -53.65 -22.51
N VAL A 565 -7.79 -54.50 -22.73
CA VAL A 565 -8.45 -54.65 -24.03
C VAL A 565 -9.68 -53.74 -24.08
N GLY A 566 -9.58 -52.63 -24.83
CA GLY A 566 -10.73 -51.84 -25.29
C GLY A 566 -11.15 -50.71 -24.35
N GLY A 567 -11.05 -49.48 -24.88
CA GLY A 567 -11.26 -48.24 -24.15
C GLY A 567 -12.67 -48.01 -23.62
N ASP A 568 -12.77 -47.82 -22.31
CA ASP A 568 -13.53 -46.75 -21.70
C ASP A 568 -12.96 -46.50 -20.30
N ASN A 569 -12.75 -45.24 -19.90
CA ASN A 569 -12.18 -44.84 -18.60
C ASN A 569 -12.98 -45.33 -17.37
N THR A 570 -14.11 -46.00 -17.59
CA THR A 570 -15.05 -46.48 -16.59
C THR A 570 -14.47 -47.54 -15.65
N PHE A 571 -13.50 -48.34 -16.08
CA PHE A 571 -12.90 -49.36 -15.19
C PHE A 571 -12.02 -48.73 -14.11
N PHE A 572 -11.18 -47.76 -14.48
CA PHE A 572 -10.32 -47.03 -13.53
C PHE A 572 -11.16 -46.20 -12.56
N ASP A 573 -12.16 -45.49 -13.08
CA ASP A 573 -13.09 -44.71 -12.26
C ASP A 573 -13.90 -45.58 -11.31
N ASN A 574 -14.37 -46.76 -11.73
CA ASN A 574 -15.13 -47.64 -10.84
C ASN A 574 -14.27 -48.26 -9.74
N VAL A 575 -13.00 -48.60 -10.01
CA VAL A 575 -12.09 -49.14 -8.98
C VAL A 575 -11.72 -48.06 -7.96
N ILE A 576 -11.37 -46.85 -8.40
CA ILE A 576 -11.08 -45.72 -7.50
C ILE A 576 -12.32 -45.33 -6.70
N ARG A 577 -13.51 -45.32 -7.33
CA ARG A 577 -14.76 -44.97 -6.66
C ARG A 577 -15.18 -46.02 -5.64
N GLN A 578 -14.96 -47.31 -5.86
CA GLN A 578 -15.26 -48.34 -4.86
C GLN A 578 -14.31 -48.30 -3.65
N VAL A 579 -13.01 -48.08 -3.87
CA VAL A 579 -12.03 -47.92 -2.78
C VAL A 579 -12.29 -46.65 -1.97
N SER A 580 -12.70 -45.56 -2.63
CA SER A 580 -12.99 -44.27 -1.99
C SER A 580 -14.37 -44.24 -1.31
N ALA A 581 -15.39 -44.89 -1.88
CA ALA A 581 -16.73 -44.94 -1.32
C ALA A 581 -16.79 -45.78 -0.03
N GLY A 582 -15.99 -46.86 0.07
CA GLY A 582 -15.89 -47.65 1.30
C GLY A 582 -15.34 -46.84 2.48
N LYS A 583 -14.26 -46.07 2.27
CA LYS A 583 -13.68 -45.20 3.30
C LYS A 583 -14.56 -43.98 3.61
N GLY A 584 -15.28 -43.45 2.62
CA GLY A 584 -16.21 -42.33 2.81
C GLY A 584 -17.44 -42.68 3.66
N LEU A 585 -17.99 -43.89 3.48
CA LEU A 585 -19.12 -44.36 4.29
C LEU A 585 -18.69 -44.64 5.74
N ASP A 586 -17.52 -45.26 5.93
CA ASP A 586 -17.00 -45.59 7.27
C ASP A 586 -16.67 -44.32 8.08
N LYS A 587 -16.14 -43.29 7.41
CA LYS A 587 -15.90 -41.97 8.01
C LYS A 587 -17.20 -41.22 8.31
N PHE A 588 -18.21 -41.32 7.44
CA PHE A 588 -19.51 -40.70 7.67
C PHE A 588 -20.28 -41.36 8.83
N VAL A 589 -20.22 -42.69 8.96
CA VAL A 589 -20.88 -43.42 10.05
C VAL A 589 -20.16 -43.24 11.39
N SER A 590 -18.83 -43.07 11.38
CA SER A 590 -18.03 -42.84 12.60
C SER A 590 -17.99 -41.38 13.07
N HIS A 591 -18.18 -40.40 12.19
CA HIS A 591 -18.11 -38.97 12.55
C HIS A 591 -19.45 -38.23 12.50
N SER A 592 -20.50 -38.84 11.95
CA SER A 592 -21.85 -38.25 12.00
C SER A 592 -22.53 -38.67 13.28
N GLU A 593 -22.58 -37.74 14.24
CA GLU A 593 -23.27 -37.87 15.53
C GLU A 593 -24.74 -38.31 15.33
N ASN A 594 -25.40 -37.81 14.28
CA ASN A 594 -26.75 -38.19 13.88
C ASN A 594 -26.85 -39.65 13.38
N ALA A 595 -25.86 -40.13 12.63
CA ALA A 595 -25.84 -41.51 12.15
C ALA A 595 -25.49 -42.51 13.27
N GLN A 596 -24.64 -42.11 14.21
CA GLN A 596 -24.34 -42.88 15.41
C GLN A 596 -25.55 -42.98 16.33
N MET A 597 -26.26 -41.87 16.60
CA MET A 597 -27.50 -41.89 17.39
C MET A 597 -28.60 -42.73 16.71
N ILE A 598 -28.75 -42.68 15.38
CA ILE A 598 -29.71 -43.53 14.68
C ILE A 598 -29.29 -45.00 14.77
N ARG A 599 -28.00 -45.32 14.59
CA ARG A 599 -27.49 -46.69 14.74
C ARG A 599 -27.68 -47.23 16.16
N GLU A 600 -27.35 -46.45 17.18
CA GLU A 600 -27.50 -46.84 18.59
C GLU A 600 -28.97 -47.01 18.99
N ASN A 601 -29.87 -46.17 18.47
CA ASN A 601 -31.29 -46.24 18.85
C ASN A 601 -32.14 -47.15 17.95
N LEU A 602 -31.69 -47.49 16.73
CA LEU A 602 -32.40 -48.38 15.80
C LEU A 602 -31.85 -49.81 15.79
N LEU A 603 -30.55 -49.99 16.08
CA LEU A 603 -29.85 -51.28 16.06
C LEU A 603 -29.24 -51.65 17.42
N GLY A 604 -29.24 -50.74 18.40
CA GLY A 604 -28.91 -51.06 19.79
C GLY A 604 -30.06 -51.81 20.45
N ASP A 605 -29.71 -52.75 21.33
CA ASP A 605 -30.57 -53.76 21.93
C ASP A 605 -31.54 -53.19 23.01
N GLY A 606 -32.33 -52.16 22.67
CA GLY A 606 -33.19 -51.44 23.62
C GLY A 606 -34.30 -50.60 22.98
N GLU A 607 -35.49 -51.20 22.86
CA GLU A 607 -36.84 -50.58 22.90
C GLU A 607 -37.12 -49.30 22.08
N ASN A 608 -37.92 -49.43 21.01
CA ASN A 608 -38.46 -48.34 20.19
C ASN A 608 -39.13 -47.21 21.03
N ILE A 609 -38.40 -46.11 21.24
CA ILE A 609 -38.85 -44.93 21.98
C ILE A 609 -40.11 -44.32 21.34
N ILE A 610 -40.19 -44.33 20.00
CA ILE A 610 -41.35 -43.84 19.23
C ILE A 610 -42.62 -44.63 19.56
N ALA A 611 -42.51 -45.96 19.68
CA ALA A 611 -43.64 -46.83 20.00
C ALA A 611 -44.14 -46.62 21.44
N LYS A 612 -43.23 -46.36 22.40
CA LYS A 612 -43.60 -46.04 23.79
C LYS A 612 -44.29 -44.68 23.91
N VAL A 613 -43.85 -43.67 23.16
CA VAL A 613 -44.49 -42.34 23.16
C VAL A 613 -45.90 -42.42 22.56
N MET A 614 -46.09 -43.14 21.46
CA MET A 614 -47.42 -43.40 20.88
C MET A 614 -48.32 -44.20 21.84
N GLY A 615 -47.80 -45.26 22.46
CA GLY A 615 -48.55 -46.03 23.46
C GLY A 615 -48.91 -45.24 24.73
N MET A 616 -48.14 -44.19 25.08
CA MET A 616 -48.48 -43.27 26.17
C MET A 616 -49.62 -42.32 25.77
N VAL A 617 -49.67 -41.86 24.53
CA VAL A 617 -50.79 -41.05 24.02
C VAL A 617 -52.11 -41.82 24.13
N ASP A 618 -52.09 -43.11 23.78
CA ASP A 618 -53.25 -44.00 23.92
C ASP A 618 -53.61 -44.27 25.39
N LYS A 619 -52.60 -44.52 26.25
CA LYS A 619 -52.79 -44.80 27.69
C LYS A 619 -53.40 -43.63 28.46
N TYR A 620 -53.11 -42.39 28.07
CA TYR A 620 -53.60 -41.17 28.72
C TYR A 620 -54.84 -40.56 28.04
N ASN A 621 -55.43 -41.26 27.07
CA ASN A 621 -56.71 -40.95 26.42
C ASN A 621 -56.79 -39.51 25.87
N ILE A 622 -55.70 -39.05 25.24
CA ILE A 622 -55.64 -37.72 24.62
C ILE A 622 -56.35 -37.79 23.26
N SER A 623 -57.44 -37.04 23.11
CA SER A 623 -58.26 -37.03 21.88
C SER A 623 -57.45 -36.69 20.64
N SER A 624 -57.71 -37.37 19.52
CA SER A 624 -57.06 -37.11 18.22
C SER A 624 -57.29 -35.69 17.70
N ASP A 625 -58.36 -35.02 18.14
CA ASP A 625 -58.61 -33.60 17.81
C ASP A 625 -57.71 -32.64 18.61
N ASP A 626 -57.26 -33.02 19.81
CA ASP A 626 -56.38 -32.19 20.65
C ASP A 626 -54.93 -32.19 20.15
N ILE A 627 -54.51 -33.24 19.45
CA ILE A 627 -53.13 -33.41 18.97
C ILE A 627 -52.95 -32.72 17.62
N LYS A 628 -54.04 -32.54 16.87
CA LYS A 628 -54.03 -31.91 15.55
C LYS A 628 -53.67 -30.43 15.71
N ASN A 629 -52.54 -30.03 15.13
CA ASN A 629 -51.92 -28.70 15.22
C ASN A 629 -51.04 -28.43 16.46
N MET A 630 -50.76 -29.43 17.31
CA MET A 630 -49.70 -29.30 18.33
C MET A 630 -48.34 -29.65 17.72
N SER A 631 -47.27 -28.96 18.16
CA SER A 631 -45.91 -29.37 17.81
C SER A 631 -45.48 -30.61 18.60
N ILE A 632 -44.53 -31.38 18.07
CA ILE A 632 -44.00 -32.58 18.74
C ILE A 632 -43.48 -32.24 20.15
N ALA A 633 -42.78 -31.10 20.30
CA ALA A 633 -42.33 -30.64 21.62
C ALA A 633 -43.50 -30.32 22.57
N SER A 634 -44.56 -29.71 22.04
CA SER A 634 -45.76 -29.36 22.82
C SER A 634 -46.50 -30.60 23.29
N LEU A 635 -46.58 -31.63 22.45
CA LEU A 635 -47.19 -32.92 22.79
C LEU A 635 -46.38 -33.63 23.88
N ILE A 636 -45.05 -33.70 23.73
CA ILE A 636 -44.16 -34.33 24.72
C ILE A 636 -44.22 -33.58 26.05
N PHE A 637 -44.30 -32.25 26.03
CA PHE A 637 -44.47 -31.45 27.25
C PHE A 637 -45.80 -31.71 27.95
N LYS A 638 -46.90 -31.80 27.20
CA LYS A 638 -48.23 -32.16 27.74
C LYS A 638 -48.21 -33.57 28.37
N LEU A 639 -47.53 -34.52 27.74
CA LEU A 639 -47.33 -35.87 28.28
C LEU A 639 -46.47 -35.86 29.54
N ASN A 640 -45.41 -35.05 29.61
CA ASN A 640 -44.53 -34.96 30.77
C ASN A 640 -45.26 -34.46 32.03
N GLY A 641 -46.27 -33.60 31.84
CA GLY A 641 -47.15 -33.12 32.90
C GLY A 641 -48.00 -34.22 33.55
N VAL A 642 -48.30 -35.30 32.83
CA VAL A 642 -49.19 -36.40 33.27
C VAL A 642 -48.42 -37.72 33.53
N ALA A 643 -47.15 -37.80 33.10
CA ALA A 643 -46.31 -39.00 33.18
C ALA A 643 -45.66 -39.23 34.55
N ASN A 644 -45.44 -40.51 34.89
CA ASN A 644 -44.76 -40.95 36.10
C ASN A 644 -43.23 -40.72 36.03
N GLN A 645 -42.54 -40.70 37.18
CA GLN A 645 -41.12 -40.32 37.29
C GLN A 645 -40.15 -41.14 36.41
N GLN A 646 -40.45 -42.41 36.12
CA GLN A 646 -39.67 -43.23 35.15
C GLN A 646 -40.00 -42.91 33.69
N GLU A 647 -41.23 -42.52 33.38
CA GLU A 647 -41.70 -42.20 32.02
C GLU A 647 -41.23 -40.79 31.60
N ARG A 648 -41.04 -39.87 32.57
CA ARG A 648 -40.46 -38.54 32.33
C ARG A 648 -39.06 -38.61 31.70
N GLY A 649 -38.21 -39.53 32.17
CA GLY A 649 -36.87 -39.71 31.60
C GLY A 649 -36.88 -40.30 30.18
N ILE A 650 -37.98 -40.90 29.73
CA ILE A 650 -38.15 -41.34 28.33
C ILE A 650 -38.62 -40.16 27.48
N LEU A 651 -39.55 -39.35 27.99
CA LEU A 651 -40.07 -38.16 27.32
C LEU A 651 -39.01 -37.06 27.16
N GLU A 652 -38.11 -36.89 28.13
CA GLU A 652 -36.99 -35.94 28.06
C GLU A 652 -36.00 -36.35 26.96
N ARG A 653 -35.62 -37.63 26.91
CA ARG A 653 -34.80 -38.18 25.82
C ARG A 653 -35.47 -38.06 24.45
N ALA A 654 -36.79 -38.25 24.38
CA ALA A 654 -37.54 -38.08 23.14
C ALA A 654 -37.62 -36.60 22.70
N LEU A 655 -37.71 -35.66 23.65
CA LEU A 655 -37.69 -34.22 23.38
C LEU A 655 -36.32 -33.77 22.85
N ASP A 656 -35.24 -34.24 23.47
CA ASP A 656 -33.88 -33.92 23.04
C ASP A 656 -33.59 -34.50 21.65
N MET A 657 -34.05 -35.72 21.38
CA MET A 657 -34.02 -36.29 20.02
C MET A 657 -34.78 -35.42 19.02
N ALA A 658 -35.99 -34.96 19.35
CA ALA A 658 -36.79 -34.11 18.46
C ALA A 658 -36.13 -32.74 18.19
N LYS A 659 -35.47 -32.16 19.20
CA LYS A 659 -34.69 -30.91 19.06
C LYS A 659 -33.45 -31.10 18.21
N HIS A 660 -32.67 -32.15 18.45
CA HIS A 660 -31.47 -32.46 17.67
C HIS A 660 -31.79 -32.77 16.20
N MET A 661 -32.91 -33.45 15.94
CA MET A 661 -33.40 -33.70 14.59
C MET A 661 -34.08 -32.46 13.94
N GLY A 662 -34.26 -31.37 14.67
CA GLY A 662 -34.90 -30.14 14.18
C GLY A 662 -36.37 -30.33 13.77
N VAL A 663 -37.07 -31.28 14.40
CA VAL A 663 -38.48 -31.59 14.12
C VAL A 663 -39.41 -31.21 15.28
N ASP A 664 -38.86 -30.70 16.37
CA ASP A 664 -39.54 -30.25 17.59
C ASP A 664 -40.70 -29.26 17.34
N HIS A 665 -40.53 -28.36 16.37
CA HIS A 665 -41.48 -27.31 16.01
C HIS A 665 -42.47 -27.73 14.92
N LYS A 666 -42.32 -28.93 14.33
CA LYS A 666 -43.25 -29.41 13.30
C LYS A 666 -44.58 -29.86 13.93
N PRO A 667 -45.73 -29.51 13.33
CA PRO A 667 -47.02 -29.98 13.80
C PRO A 667 -47.16 -31.49 13.59
N VAL A 668 -47.76 -32.18 14.55
CA VAL A 668 -48.11 -33.60 14.42
C VAL A 668 -49.23 -33.72 13.38
N ASN A 669 -48.87 -34.07 12.14
CA ASN A 669 -49.83 -34.27 11.07
C ASN A 669 -50.44 -35.68 11.18
N GLY A 670 -51.75 -35.74 11.44
CA GLY A 670 -52.52 -36.98 11.65
C GLY A 670 -52.69 -37.90 10.43
N ASN A 671 -51.80 -37.86 9.44
CA ASN A 671 -51.82 -38.78 8.29
C ASN A 671 -50.83 -39.95 8.40
N HIS A 672 -50.14 -40.07 9.54
CA HIS A 672 -49.42 -41.27 9.93
C HIS A 672 -49.76 -41.58 11.39
N ILE A 673 -50.99 -42.04 11.60
CA ILE A 673 -51.33 -42.89 12.75
C ILE A 673 -51.30 -44.33 12.24
#